data_AF-A0A9D5F6Q0-F1
#
_entry.id   AF-A0A9D5F6Q0-F1
#
_cell.length_a   1.000
_cell.length_b   1.000
_cell.length_c   1.000
_cell.angle_alpha   90.00
_cell.angle_beta   90.00
_cell.angle_gamma   90.00
#
_symmetry.space_group_name_H-M   'P 1'
#
loop_
_entity.id
_entity.type
_entity.pdbx_description
1 polymer ?
#
loop_
_entity_poly.entity_id
_entity_poly.type
_entity_poly.pdbx_seq_one_letter_code
_entity_poly.pdbx_strand_id
1 'polypeptide(L)'
;MDAPLAPAGDIGALRQRYRDDKTALFALLRDQGASTRGVRQALQQLSRLTDQTLRELWGRAGFAGGCSLIAVGGYGRGELFPYSDVDVLVLLPDGAQPDDDAELKKQLEAFIGACWDLGLEIGSSVRTVSDCVEESAKDVTVQTSMLESRLICGSKNAFNRLVTQLGEAMDPKAFYVAKTLEMRQRHTKYENTPYSLEPNCKESPGGLRDLQIILWVSKAAGLGRSWDDLARKGLATPLEARQIKANEALLSLIRARLHLLANRREDRLVFDLQTAVAESFGFKAQVPAVINAGPPGAPHVAPTAKGTRRASEALMKRYYWAAKAVTQLNQILLLNIQERLQDDMAGVDRLRPLNARFFDKGGMLEVASDDLYVQQPHAILETFHIYQTTVGIKGFSARTLRALYNARPVMNAKFRADPVNRAQFLQILQEPEGITHALRMMNETSVLGRYLWVFRHIVGQMQHDLFHVYTVDQHILMVLRNVRRFFIAEHSHEYPFCSQLAAGWDKPWIFYIAAIFHDIAKGRGGDHSDLGAKDVRTFCRQHGIEREDSKLIEFLVSEHLTMSRMAQKEDLSDPDVIAAFAQRVGNERYLTALYLLTVADIRGTSPKVWNAWKGKLLEDLYRYTLRALGGRAPDPGAVIEARKREALSMLALHALPHMAHKALWDTLDVSYFMRHQADEIAWHTRVLTRQIAQTATKAAGKPAPEGDDVVIDRCIVRARLSPEGEGLQVLVYAPDQNDLFARICGYFDSSNFSILDARVHTTLTGHALDTFQVVAPTLSEHYRELIAMVENNLAQTIDECGPLPAPMKGRLSRRVKSFPVTPRVDLRPDEKAQRWLLSVSASDRAGLLYGISRVLARYDINVQLAKITTLGERVEDTFLICGAQLQMNKRQIEIETELLETLEG
;
A
#
# COMPACT_ATOMS: atom_id res chain seq x y z
N MET A 1 9.63 36.51 -47.99
CA MET A 1 9.16 36.04 -49.32
C MET A 1 7.96 35.17 -49.05
N ASP A 2 6.80 35.78 -49.18
CA ASP A 2 5.50 35.19 -48.86
C ASP A 2 5.08 34.25 -49.99
N ALA A 3 4.89 32.97 -49.64
CA ALA A 3 4.14 32.05 -50.48
C ALA A 3 2.64 32.25 -50.15
N PRO A 4 1.75 32.31 -51.15
CA PRO A 4 0.33 32.54 -50.91
C PRO A 4 -0.27 31.35 -50.15
N LEU A 5 -0.98 31.65 -49.06
CA LEU A 5 -1.79 30.71 -48.29
C LEU A 5 -2.84 30.07 -49.22
N ALA A 6 -2.84 28.73 -49.25
CA ALA A 6 -3.85 27.94 -49.94
C ALA A 6 -5.28 28.29 -49.43
N PRO A 7 -6.33 28.16 -50.26
CA PRO A 7 -7.69 28.50 -49.87
C PRO A 7 -8.13 27.69 -48.64
N ALA A 8 -8.96 28.31 -47.80
CA ALA A 8 -9.42 27.78 -46.51
C ALA A 8 -9.95 26.34 -46.62
N GLY A 9 -9.10 25.36 -46.32
CA GLY A 9 -9.49 23.95 -46.29
C GLY A 9 -10.44 23.69 -45.12
N ASP A 10 -11.42 22.80 -45.32
CA ASP A 10 -12.34 22.32 -44.31
C ASP A 10 -11.63 21.96 -42.97
N ILE A 11 -12.16 22.41 -41.83
CA ILE A 11 -11.68 22.04 -40.48
C ILE A 11 -11.67 20.51 -40.34
N GLY A 12 -12.61 19.81 -41.01
CA GLY A 12 -12.62 18.36 -41.11
C GLY A 12 -11.36 17.77 -41.73
N ALA A 13 -10.85 18.36 -42.81
CA ALA A 13 -9.61 17.92 -43.46
C ALA A 13 -8.37 18.16 -42.57
N LEU A 14 -8.33 19.30 -41.87
CA LEU A 14 -7.26 19.59 -40.92
C LEU A 14 -7.27 18.62 -39.73
N ARG A 15 -8.45 18.30 -39.21
CA ARG A 15 -8.65 17.31 -38.15
C ARG A 15 -8.18 15.93 -38.56
N GLN A 16 -8.54 15.49 -39.76
CA GLN A 16 -8.15 14.19 -40.26
C GLN A 16 -6.63 14.08 -40.42
N ARG A 17 -5.99 15.08 -41.06
CA ARG A 17 -4.53 15.15 -41.18
C ARG A 17 -3.82 15.12 -39.83
N TYR A 18 -4.25 15.95 -38.87
CA TYR A 18 -3.67 15.96 -37.53
C TYR A 18 -3.80 14.60 -36.82
N ARG A 19 -4.96 13.94 -36.98
CA ARG A 19 -5.21 12.61 -36.42
C ARG A 19 -4.31 11.55 -37.05
N ASP A 20 -4.11 11.58 -38.36
CA ASP A 20 -3.29 10.62 -39.09
C ASP A 20 -1.80 10.77 -38.71
N ASP A 21 -1.29 11.99 -38.70
CA ASP A 21 0.10 12.29 -38.30
C ASP A 21 0.36 11.91 -36.82
N LYS A 22 -0.60 12.22 -35.93
CA LYS A 22 -0.53 11.83 -34.52
C LYS A 22 -0.53 10.31 -34.36
N THR A 23 -1.35 9.60 -35.15
CA THR A 23 -1.41 8.13 -35.13
C THR A 23 -0.10 7.51 -35.58
N ALA A 24 0.54 8.06 -36.62
CA ALA A 24 1.86 7.61 -37.08
C ALA A 24 2.94 7.79 -36.00
N LEU A 25 2.97 8.93 -35.30
CA LEU A 25 3.89 9.17 -34.18
C LEU A 25 3.64 8.20 -33.02
N PHE A 26 2.36 7.89 -32.74
CA PHE A 26 1.99 6.95 -31.69
C PHE A 26 2.41 5.51 -32.01
N ALA A 27 2.33 5.10 -33.28
CA ALA A 27 2.85 3.80 -33.73
C ALA A 27 4.37 3.70 -33.53
N LEU A 28 5.13 4.75 -33.88
CA LEU A 28 6.58 4.80 -33.62
C LEU A 28 6.90 4.67 -32.13
N LEU A 29 6.15 5.36 -31.28
CA LEU A 29 6.29 5.23 -29.83
C LEU A 29 5.89 3.85 -29.33
N ARG A 30 5.08 3.07 -30.05
CA ARG A 30 4.69 1.69 -29.70
C ARG A 30 5.72 0.64 -30.13
N ASP A 31 6.47 0.86 -31.20
CA ASP A 31 7.27 -0.22 -31.80
C ASP A 31 8.78 -0.17 -31.44
N GLN A 32 9.27 0.89 -30.78
CA GLN A 32 10.70 1.08 -30.46
C GLN A 32 11.28 0.21 -29.33
N GLY A 33 10.57 -0.82 -28.85
CA GLY A 33 10.99 -1.67 -27.72
C GLY A 33 11.41 -0.85 -26.47
N ALA A 34 12.45 -1.30 -25.77
CA ALA A 34 12.97 -0.62 -24.57
C ALA A 34 13.91 0.59 -24.84
N SER A 35 14.09 1.01 -26.10
CA SER A 35 15.02 2.10 -26.43
C SER A 35 14.48 3.45 -25.95
N THR A 36 15.26 4.15 -25.13
CA THR A 36 14.89 5.49 -24.62
C THR A 36 15.34 6.62 -25.55
N ARG A 37 16.11 6.33 -26.61
CA ARG A 37 16.72 7.37 -27.46
C ARG A 37 15.70 8.19 -28.26
N GLY A 38 14.55 7.60 -28.62
CA GLY A 38 13.54 8.22 -29.49
C GLY A 38 12.45 9.00 -28.77
N VAL A 39 12.22 8.76 -27.46
CA VAL A 39 11.04 9.32 -26.77
C VAL A 39 11.02 10.85 -26.79
N ARG A 40 12.13 11.51 -26.46
CA ARG A 40 12.20 12.97 -26.43
C ARG A 40 11.96 13.57 -27.81
N GLN A 41 12.51 12.95 -28.85
CA GLN A 41 12.32 13.40 -30.23
C GLN A 41 10.86 13.24 -30.65
N ALA A 42 10.20 12.14 -30.30
CA ALA A 42 8.79 11.91 -30.60
C ALA A 42 7.87 12.93 -29.89
N LEU A 43 8.13 13.24 -28.61
CA LEU A 43 7.39 14.28 -27.88
C LEU A 43 7.56 15.65 -28.53
N GLN A 44 8.78 16.00 -28.95
CA GLN A 44 9.06 17.25 -29.67
C GLN A 44 8.40 17.29 -31.05
N GLN A 45 8.36 16.17 -31.78
CA GLN A 45 7.66 16.06 -33.06
C GLN A 45 6.15 16.25 -32.86
N LEU A 46 5.57 15.65 -31.83
CA LEU A 46 4.17 15.87 -31.48
C LEU A 46 3.92 17.35 -31.15
N SER A 47 4.77 17.98 -30.35
CA SER A 47 4.64 19.42 -30.07
C SER A 47 4.74 20.29 -31.33
N ARG A 48 5.63 19.96 -32.27
CA ARG A 48 5.77 20.69 -33.54
C ARG A 48 4.56 20.49 -34.46
N LEU A 49 4.00 19.29 -34.48
CA LEU A 49 2.76 19.00 -35.22
C LEU A 49 1.61 19.86 -34.67
N THR A 50 1.43 19.86 -33.34
CA THR A 50 0.44 20.72 -32.70
C THR A 50 0.71 22.21 -32.93
N ASP A 51 1.97 22.67 -32.91
CA ASP A 51 2.33 24.06 -33.24
C ASP A 51 1.86 24.42 -34.66
N GLN A 52 2.12 23.56 -35.65
CA GLN A 52 1.74 23.81 -37.04
C GLN A 52 0.22 23.94 -37.17
N THR A 53 -0.52 23.04 -36.52
CA THR A 53 -1.98 23.10 -36.53
C THR A 53 -2.52 24.34 -35.84
N LEU A 54 -1.97 24.72 -34.67
CA LEU A 54 -2.36 25.94 -33.98
C LEU A 54 -2.05 27.20 -34.79
N ARG A 55 -0.93 27.24 -35.54
CA ARG A 55 -0.63 28.36 -36.46
C ARG A 55 -1.66 28.49 -37.57
N GLU A 56 -2.13 27.37 -38.12
CA GLU A 56 -3.16 27.38 -39.16
C GLU A 56 -4.50 27.86 -38.61
N LEU A 57 -4.90 27.39 -37.42
CA LEU A 57 -6.10 27.87 -36.72
C LEU A 57 -6.00 29.35 -36.35
N TRP A 58 -4.83 29.79 -35.87
CA TRP A 58 -4.56 31.20 -35.56
C TRP A 58 -4.69 32.10 -36.79
N GLY A 59 -4.15 31.67 -37.93
CA GLY A 59 -4.28 32.40 -39.20
C GLY A 59 -5.73 32.53 -39.68
N ARG A 60 -6.54 31.47 -39.52
CA ARG A 60 -7.96 31.46 -39.88
C ARG A 60 -8.81 32.36 -38.98
N ALA A 61 -8.44 32.47 -37.72
CA ALA A 61 -9.12 33.34 -36.76
C ALA A 61 -8.88 34.83 -37.02
N GLY A 62 -7.88 35.21 -37.83
CA GLY A 62 -7.71 36.60 -38.27
C GLY A 62 -7.10 37.56 -37.24
N PHE A 63 -6.39 37.04 -36.23
CA PHE A 63 -5.79 37.87 -35.18
C PHE A 63 -4.86 38.97 -35.72
N ALA A 64 -4.99 40.18 -35.15
CA ALA A 64 -4.16 41.33 -35.48
C ALA A 64 -2.68 41.12 -35.13
N GLY A 65 -1.78 41.85 -35.80
CA GLY A 65 -0.32 41.73 -35.64
C GLY A 65 0.24 42.04 -34.25
N GLY A 66 -0.57 42.59 -33.34
CA GLY A 66 -0.21 42.86 -31.95
C GLY A 66 -0.33 41.65 -31.01
N CYS A 67 -1.14 40.65 -31.36
CA CYS A 67 -1.40 39.48 -30.51
C CYS A 67 -0.31 38.41 -30.66
N SER A 68 -0.14 37.57 -29.65
CA SER A 68 0.78 36.42 -29.70
C SER A 68 0.16 35.16 -29.13
N LEU A 69 0.45 34.02 -29.76
CA LEU A 69 0.10 32.71 -29.24
C LEU A 69 1.33 32.05 -28.63
N ILE A 70 1.24 31.72 -27.35
CA ILE A 70 2.36 31.22 -26.54
C ILE A 70 1.97 29.85 -25.97
N ALA A 71 2.82 28.84 -26.16
CA ALA A 71 2.69 27.58 -25.46
C ALA A 71 3.23 27.74 -24.03
N VAL A 72 2.53 27.19 -23.04
CA VAL A 72 2.94 27.23 -21.62
C VAL A 72 3.01 25.83 -21.01
N GLY A 73 3.60 25.70 -19.83
CA GLY A 73 3.75 24.43 -19.12
C GLY A 73 4.49 23.34 -19.91
N GLY A 74 3.99 22.10 -19.83
CA GLY A 74 4.59 20.94 -20.51
C GLY A 74 4.62 21.06 -22.04
N TYR A 75 3.61 21.70 -22.63
CA TYR A 75 3.57 21.99 -24.06
C TYR A 75 4.58 23.08 -24.45
N GLY A 76 4.72 24.11 -23.63
CA GLY A 76 5.74 25.15 -23.76
C GLY A 76 7.16 24.60 -23.77
N ARG A 77 7.46 23.61 -22.90
CA ARG A 77 8.74 22.88 -22.87
C ARG A 77 9.02 21.99 -24.09
N GLY A 78 8.02 21.78 -24.96
CA GLY A 78 8.12 20.88 -26.11
C GLY A 78 8.11 19.40 -25.72
N GLU A 79 7.42 19.07 -24.62
CA GLU A 79 7.27 17.73 -24.08
C GLU A 79 5.79 17.34 -24.04
N LEU A 80 5.11 17.43 -25.18
CA LEU A 80 3.70 17.02 -25.28
C LEU A 80 3.61 15.49 -25.27
N PHE A 81 3.06 14.92 -24.21
CA PHE A 81 2.82 13.48 -24.09
C PHE A 81 1.52 13.08 -24.81
N PRO A 82 1.38 11.82 -25.26
CA PRO A 82 0.12 11.30 -25.77
C PRO A 82 -1.04 11.59 -24.80
N TYR A 83 -2.18 12.09 -25.30
CA TYR A 83 -3.37 12.40 -24.49
C TYR A 83 -3.09 13.39 -23.33
N SER A 84 -2.10 14.27 -23.47
CA SER A 84 -1.92 15.41 -22.56
C SER A 84 -2.53 16.67 -23.14
N ASP A 85 -2.96 17.54 -22.22
CA ASP A 85 -3.54 18.84 -22.50
C ASP A 85 -2.58 19.75 -23.27
N VAL A 86 -3.13 20.63 -24.10
CA VAL A 86 -2.42 21.64 -24.88
C VAL A 86 -2.66 23.00 -24.24
N ASP A 87 -1.75 23.43 -23.37
CA ASP A 87 -1.89 24.69 -22.65
C ASP A 87 -1.30 25.87 -23.44
N VAL A 88 -2.12 26.89 -23.68
CA VAL A 88 -1.75 28.10 -24.42
C VAL A 88 -2.14 29.39 -23.69
N LEU A 89 -1.33 30.41 -23.91
CA LEU A 89 -1.60 31.80 -23.55
C LEU A 89 -1.80 32.59 -24.85
N VAL A 90 -2.97 33.22 -24.96
CA VAL A 90 -3.23 34.27 -25.95
C VAL A 90 -2.85 35.60 -25.30
N LEU A 91 -1.71 36.13 -25.72
CA LEU A 91 -1.17 37.40 -25.23
C LEU A 91 -1.73 38.55 -26.07
N LEU A 92 -2.49 39.43 -25.41
CA LEU A 92 -3.07 40.62 -26.00
C LEU A 92 -2.13 41.84 -25.84
N PRO A 93 -2.24 42.86 -26.71
CA PRO A 93 -1.63 44.16 -26.48
C PRO A 93 -2.11 44.80 -25.16
N ASP A 94 -1.25 45.59 -24.51
CA ASP A 94 -1.64 46.29 -23.29
C ASP A 94 -2.80 47.25 -23.56
N GLY A 95 -3.82 47.24 -22.69
CA GLY A 95 -5.05 48.03 -22.84
C GLY A 95 -6.13 47.40 -23.73
N ALA A 96 -5.88 46.24 -24.36
CA ALA A 96 -6.92 45.51 -25.07
C ALA A 96 -7.79 44.72 -24.08
N GLN A 97 -9.10 44.97 -24.10
CA GLN A 97 -10.09 44.22 -23.32
C GLN A 97 -11.08 43.52 -24.29
N PRO A 98 -11.21 42.18 -24.23
CA PRO A 98 -12.11 41.45 -25.12
C PRO A 98 -13.57 41.89 -25.05
N ASP A 99 -14.04 42.37 -23.90
CA ASP A 99 -15.42 42.82 -23.75
C ASP A 99 -15.71 44.17 -24.43
N ASP A 100 -14.67 44.96 -24.69
CA ASP A 100 -14.77 46.26 -25.36
C ASP A 100 -14.48 46.19 -26.87
N ASP A 101 -14.03 45.03 -27.37
CA ASP A 101 -13.69 44.78 -28.78
C ASP A 101 -14.43 43.54 -29.30
N ALA A 102 -15.58 43.79 -29.94
CA ALA A 102 -16.43 42.72 -30.48
C ALA A 102 -15.73 41.86 -31.56
N GLU A 103 -14.80 42.44 -32.32
CA GLU A 103 -14.04 41.69 -33.32
C GLU A 103 -13.03 40.78 -32.62
N LEU A 104 -12.26 41.30 -31.67
CA LEU A 104 -11.32 40.48 -30.88
C LEU A 104 -12.04 39.32 -30.16
N LYS A 105 -13.21 39.58 -29.56
CA LYS A 105 -14.03 38.55 -28.92
C LYS A 105 -14.42 37.45 -29.89
N LYS A 106 -14.91 37.81 -31.08
CA LYS A 106 -15.27 36.86 -32.14
C LYS A 106 -14.06 36.04 -32.60
N GLN A 107 -12.88 36.66 -32.73
CA GLN A 107 -11.65 35.96 -33.10
C GLN A 107 -11.21 34.94 -32.04
N LEU A 108 -11.31 35.31 -30.75
CA LEU A 108 -11.02 34.42 -29.63
C LEU A 108 -11.98 33.22 -29.60
N GLU A 109 -13.29 33.48 -29.71
CA GLU A 109 -14.32 32.43 -29.73
C GLU A 109 -14.14 31.49 -30.93
N ALA A 110 -13.87 32.04 -32.12
CA ALA A 110 -13.62 31.25 -33.33
C ALA A 110 -12.36 30.38 -33.20
N PHE A 111 -11.27 30.92 -32.65
CA PHE A 111 -10.03 30.18 -32.44
C PHE A 111 -10.20 29.05 -31.42
N ILE A 112 -10.77 29.34 -30.26
CA ILE A 112 -10.97 28.36 -29.19
C ILE A 112 -11.96 27.29 -29.67
N GLY A 113 -13.07 27.68 -30.29
CA GLY A 113 -14.05 26.77 -30.88
C GLY A 113 -13.40 25.81 -31.90
N ALA A 114 -12.60 26.36 -32.82
CA ALA A 114 -11.92 25.53 -33.83
C ALA A 114 -10.89 24.56 -33.22
N CYS A 115 -10.26 24.91 -32.09
CA CYS A 115 -9.37 23.98 -31.36
C CYS A 115 -10.15 22.77 -30.81
N TRP A 116 -11.34 23.01 -30.23
CA TRP A 116 -12.23 21.96 -29.75
C TRP A 116 -12.79 21.11 -30.89
N ASP A 117 -13.21 21.72 -31.99
CA ASP A 117 -13.73 21.02 -33.18
C ASP A 117 -12.69 20.07 -33.80
N LEU A 118 -11.41 20.46 -33.72
CA LEU A 118 -10.28 19.64 -34.11
C LEU A 118 -10.03 18.46 -33.15
N GLY A 119 -10.52 18.54 -31.92
CA GLY A 119 -10.31 17.56 -30.85
C GLY A 119 -9.03 17.78 -30.04
N LEU A 120 -8.58 19.03 -29.90
CA LEU A 120 -7.55 19.40 -28.94
C LEU A 120 -8.18 19.62 -27.56
N GLU A 121 -7.65 18.96 -26.54
CA GLU A 121 -7.91 19.30 -25.14
C GLU A 121 -7.11 20.56 -24.79
N ILE A 122 -7.69 21.72 -25.11
CA ILE A 122 -7.00 23.02 -24.99
C ILE A 122 -7.27 23.67 -23.64
N GLY A 123 -6.20 23.98 -22.90
CA GLY A 123 -6.23 24.89 -21.76
C GLY A 123 -5.83 26.27 -22.24
N SER A 124 -6.71 27.26 -22.23
CA SER A 124 -6.40 28.61 -22.72
C SER A 124 -6.52 29.67 -21.62
N SER A 125 -5.61 30.64 -21.68
CA SER A 125 -5.71 31.90 -20.94
C SER A 125 -5.56 33.07 -21.90
N VAL A 126 -6.32 34.13 -21.69
CA VAL A 126 -6.28 35.35 -22.50
C VAL A 126 -5.89 36.50 -21.58
N ARG A 127 -4.72 37.10 -21.79
CA ARG A 127 -4.12 38.04 -20.84
C ARG A 127 -3.28 39.09 -21.54
N THR A 128 -3.16 40.27 -20.95
CA THR A 128 -2.12 41.26 -21.31
C THR A 128 -0.80 40.92 -20.59
N VAL A 129 0.27 41.68 -20.87
CA VAL A 129 1.53 41.48 -20.15
C VAL A 129 1.37 41.83 -18.67
N SER A 130 0.68 42.92 -18.35
CA SER A 130 0.41 43.33 -16.96
C SER A 130 -0.36 42.25 -16.18
N ASP A 131 -1.40 41.67 -16.79
CA ASP A 131 -2.19 40.62 -16.13
C ASP A 131 -1.33 39.38 -15.87
N CYS A 132 -0.41 39.04 -16.78
CA CYS A 132 0.50 37.91 -16.59
C CYS A 132 1.43 38.13 -15.40
N VAL A 133 1.98 39.33 -15.23
CA VAL A 133 2.86 39.67 -14.11
C VAL A 133 2.08 39.69 -12.80
N GLU A 134 0.91 40.33 -12.77
CA GLU A 134 0.07 40.41 -11.57
C GLU A 134 -0.36 39.03 -11.07
N GLU A 135 -0.85 38.19 -11.98
CA GLU A 135 -1.32 36.85 -11.63
C GLU A 135 -0.18 35.90 -11.27
N SER A 136 0.98 36.06 -11.92
CA SER A 136 2.19 35.33 -11.56
C SER A 136 2.70 35.69 -10.17
N ALA A 137 2.44 36.91 -9.68
CA ALA A 137 2.82 37.31 -8.33
C ALA A 137 1.90 36.71 -7.26
N LYS A 138 0.65 36.37 -7.62
CA LYS A 138 -0.34 35.77 -6.71
C LYS A 138 -0.22 34.25 -6.61
N ASP A 139 0.16 33.56 -7.68
CA ASP A 139 0.20 32.09 -7.74
C ASP A 139 1.49 31.54 -8.36
N VAL A 140 2.23 30.77 -7.54
CA VAL A 140 3.46 30.07 -7.95
C VAL A 140 3.22 29.08 -9.10
N THR A 141 2.01 28.54 -9.26
CA THR A 141 1.62 27.64 -10.35
C THR A 141 1.60 28.40 -11.68
N VAL A 142 1.01 29.60 -11.70
CA VAL A 142 1.02 30.50 -12.87
C VAL A 142 2.45 30.90 -13.20
N GLN A 143 3.23 31.30 -12.18
CA GLN A 143 4.64 31.64 -12.34
C GLN A 143 5.45 30.51 -12.99
N THR A 144 5.18 29.27 -12.60
CA THR A 144 5.82 28.08 -13.19
C THR A 144 5.41 27.86 -14.63
N SER A 145 4.11 27.95 -14.93
CA SER A 145 3.59 27.78 -16.28
C SER A 145 4.21 28.81 -17.25
N MET A 146 4.30 30.07 -16.82
CA MET A 146 4.88 31.16 -17.58
C MET A 146 6.41 31.05 -17.70
N LEU A 147 7.09 30.50 -16.70
CA LEU A 147 8.52 30.19 -16.77
C LEU A 147 8.81 29.20 -17.91
N GLU A 148 7.85 28.38 -18.31
CA GLU A 148 7.95 27.42 -19.41
C GLU A 148 7.42 27.95 -20.75
N SER A 149 7.23 29.26 -20.87
CA SER A 149 6.67 29.89 -22.07
C SER A 149 7.54 29.73 -23.33
N ARG A 150 6.88 29.47 -24.46
CA ARG A 150 7.49 29.38 -25.80
C ARG A 150 6.56 29.97 -26.84
N LEU A 151 7.05 30.94 -27.61
CA LEU A 151 6.28 31.54 -28.70
C LEU A 151 5.95 30.52 -29.81
N ILE A 152 4.67 30.41 -30.17
CA ILE A 152 4.19 29.63 -31.32
C ILE A 152 4.16 30.50 -32.57
N CYS A 153 3.45 31.64 -32.50
CA CYS A 153 3.31 32.64 -33.56
C CYS A 153 2.82 34.00 -33.01
N GLY A 154 2.80 35.03 -33.87
CA GLY A 154 2.41 36.40 -33.53
C GLY A 154 3.58 37.32 -33.17
N SER A 155 3.31 38.34 -32.35
CA SER A 155 4.27 39.40 -32.03
C SER A 155 5.45 38.93 -31.15
N LYS A 156 6.63 38.80 -31.77
CA LYS A 156 7.89 38.53 -31.04
C LYS A 156 8.22 39.61 -30.01
N ASN A 157 7.87 40.86 -30.30
CA ASN A 157 8.14 41.98 -29.39
C ASN A 157 7.29 41.87 -28.11
N ALA A 158 6.00 41.52 -28.24
CA ALA A 158 5.14 41.29 -27.09
C ALA A 158 5.64 40.12 -26.23
N PHE A 159 6.03 39.01 -26.86
CA PHE A 159 6.61 37.86 -26.16
C PHE A 159 7.90 38.20 -25.42
N ASN A 160 8.83 38.91 -26.05
CA ASN A 160 10.08 39.32 -25.41
C ASN A 160 9.83 40.26 -24.22
N ARG A 161 8.88 41.20 -24.35
CA ARG A 161 8.45 42.07 -23.23
C ARG A 161 7.91 41.25 -22.05
N LEU A 162 7.05 40.26 -22.32
CA LEU A 162 6.52 39.35 -21.31
C LEU A 162 7.64 38.60 -20.58
N VAL A 163 8.57 37.98 -21.32
CA VAL A 163 9.67 37.21 -20.72
C VAL A 163 10.59 38.10 -19.88
N THR A 164 10.88 39.32 -20.33
CA THR A 164 11.67 40.28 -19.56
C THR A 164 10.98 40.68 -18.27
N GLN A 165 9.72 41.12 -18.32
CA GLN A 165 8.99 41.58 -17.13
C GLN A 165 8.76 40.46 -16.10
N LEU A 166 8.46 39.24 -16.56
CA LEU A 166 8.37 38.08 -15.66
C LEU A 166 9.71 37.74 -15.02
N GLY A 167 10.83 37.92 -15.74
CA GLY A 167 12.17 37.73 -15.22
C GLY A 167 12.54 38.77 -14.16
N GLU A 168 12.18 40.04 -14.38
CA GLU A 168 12.38 41.14 -13.43
C GLU A 168 11.53 40.99 -12.17
N ALA A 169 10.31 40.48 -12.30
CA ALA A 169 9.40 40.22 -11.17
C ALA A 169 9.72 38.94 -10.39
N MET A 170 10.64 38.09 -10.87
CA MET A 170 10.98 36.82 -10.23
C MET A 170 11.88 37.03 -9.02
N ASP A 171 11.42 36.65 -7.83
CA ASP A 171 12.29 36.42 -6.66
C ASP A 171 12.71 34.93 -6.63
N PRO A 172 13.98 34.60 -6.93
CA PRO A 172 14.45 33.22 -6.96
C PRO A 172 14.40 32.52 -5.60
N LYS A 173 14.58 33.25 -4.49
CA LYS A 173 14.58 32.67 -3.14
C LYS A 173 13.15 32.32 -2.74
N ALA A 174 12.21 33.24 -2.92
CA ALA A 174 10.80 32.99 -2.67
C ALA A 174 10.28 31.83 -3.55
N PHE A 175 10.63 31.81 -4.84
CA PHE A 175 10.24 30.73 -5.75
C PHE A 175 10.81 29.36 -5.32
N TYR A 176 12.08 29.31 -4.92
CA TYR A 176 12.71 28.09 -4.41
C TYR A 176 12.01 27.55 -3.16
N VAL A 177 11.69 28.42 -2.20
CA VAL A 177 10.98 28.04 -0.97
C VAL A 177 9.59 27.51 -1.30
N ALA A 178 8.83 28.24 -2.12
CA ALA A 178 7.48 27.85 -2.54
C ALA A 178 7.49 26.47 -3.25
N LYS A 179 8.43 26.24 -4.18
CA LYS A 179 8.55 24.95 -4.89
C LYS A 179 9.03 23.80 -4.04
N THR A 180 9.90 24.07 -3.07
CA THR A 180 10.32 23.04 -2.11
C THR A 180 9.15 22.65 -1.19
N LEU A 181 8.29 23.60 -0.81
CA LEU A 181 7.08 23.32 -0.04
C LEU A 181 6.05 22.50 -0.85
N GLU A 182 5.75 22.91 -2.08
CA GLU A 182 4.88 22.17 -3.02
C GLU A 182 5.37 20.73 -3.21
N MET A 183 6.69 20.54 -3.36
CA MET A 183 7.32 19.23 -3.44
C MET A 183 7.05 18.37 -2.20
N ARG A 184 7.28 18.91 -0.99
CA ARG A 184 7.08 18.18 0.28
C ARG A 184 5.62 17.79 0.50
N GLN A 185 4.68 18.68 0.18
CA GLN A 185 3.25 18.37 0.23
C GLN A 185 2.88 17.26 -0.75
N ARG A 186 3.36 17.35 -1.99
CA ARG A 186 3.17 16.30 -3.00
C ARG A 186 3.76 14.97 -2.53
N HIS A 187 5.00 14.94 -2.07
CA HIS A 187 5.65 13.71 -1.58
C HIS A 187 4.87 13.10 -0.41
N THR A 188 4.33 13.91 0.50
CA THR A 188 3.48 13.44 1.60
C THR A 188 2.20 12.77 1.12
N LYS A 189 1.54 13.31 0.08
CA LYS A 189 0.38 12.68 -0.59
C LYS A 189 0.70 11.30 -1.18
N TYR A 190 1.97 11.04 -1.50
CA TYR A 190 2.48 9.75 -1.99
C TYR A 190 3.37 9.05 -0.95
N GLU A 191 3.08 9.23 0.34
CA GLU A 191 3.68 8.50 1.47
C GLU A 191 5.21 8.64 1.59
N ASN A 192 5.77 9.69 1.00
CA ASN A 192 7.20 9.99 0.98
C ASN A 192 8.08 8.84 0.48
N THR A 193 7.58 8.01 -0.45
CA THR A 193 8.35 6.87 -0.97
C THR A 193 8.23 6.71 -2.49
N PRO A 194 9.35 6.46 -3.20
CA PRO A 194 9.32 6.05 -4.60
C PRO A 194 8.92 4.57 -4.78
N TYR A 195 8.82 3.81 -3.69
CA TYR A 195 8.73 2.35 -3.70
C TYR A 195 7.30 1.80 -3.59
N SER A 196 6.29 2.61 -3.93
CA SER A 196 4.91 2.13 -4.02
C SER A 196 4.75 1.11 -5.14
N LEU A 197 3.92 0.07 -4.95
CA LEU A 197 3.64 -0.95 -5.96
C LEU A 197 2.82 -0.44 -7.15
N GLU A 198 2.07 0.65 -6.99
CA GLU A 198 1.35 1.32 -8.08
C GLU A 198 1.73 2.80 -8.12
N PRO A 199 2.98 3.13 -8.45
CA PRO A 199 3.53 4.47 -8.33
C PRO A 199 3.04 5.38 -9.44
N ASN A 200 3.06 6.70 -9.20
CA ASN A 200 2.79 7.70 -10.22
C ASN A 200 4.12 8.14 -10.87
N CYS A 201 4.23 7.95 -12.20
CA CYS A 201 5.46 8.23 -12.94
C CYS A 201 5.84 9.72 -12.97
N LYS A 202 4.86 10.59 -12.71
CA LYS A 202 5.02 12.05 -12.73
C LYS A 202 5.17 12.60 -11.31
N GLU A 203 4.23 12.28 -10.42
CA GLU A 203 4.02 12.98 -9.15
C GLU A 203 4.61 12.26 -7.92
N SER A 204 4.92 10.96 -7.98
CA SER A 204 5.58 10.29 -6.84
C SER A 204 7.01 10.82 -6.63
N PRO A 205 7.59 10.68 -5.41
CA PRO A 205 9.02 10.92 -5.21
C PRO A 205 9.86 10.16 -6.22
N GLY A 206 10.88 10.80 -6.78
CA GLY A 206 11.68 10.22 -7.88
C GLY A 206 11.02 10.25 -9.26
N GLY A 207 9.81 10.81 -9.39
CA GLY A 207 9.09 10.97 -10.66
C GLY A 207 9.56 12.17 -11.49
N LEU A 208 8.95 12.36 -12.66
CA LEU A 208 9.29 13.45 -13.58
C LEU A 208 9.15 14.85 -12.96
N ARG A 209 8.22 15.04 -12.01
CA ARG A 209 8.01 16.35 -11.37
C ARG A 209 9.19 16.76 -10.49
N ASP A 210 9.92 15.83 -9.86
CA ASP A 210 11.14 16.14 -9.11
C ASP A 210 12.20 16.75 -10.04
N LEU A 211 12.39 16.15 -11.22
CA LEU A 211 13.32 16.65 -12.23
C LEU A 211 12.92 18.03 -12.77
N GLN A 212 11.62 18.23 -13.01
CA GLN A 212 11.08 19.51 -13.45
C GLN A 212 11.34 20.62 -12.42
N ILE A 213 11.12 20.34 -11.13
CA ILE A 213 11.37 21.32 -10.06
C ILE A 213 12.82 21.80 -10.09
N ILE A 214 13.81 20.90 -10.23
CA ILE A 214 15.22 21.28 -10.31
C ILE A 214 15.46 22.27 -11.46
N LEU A 215 14.92 21.98 -12.65
CA LEU A 215 15.06 22.86 -13.82
C LEU A 215 14.32 24.19 -13.62
N TRP A 216 13.15 24.19 -12.99
CA TRP A 216 12.39 25.40 -12.70
C TRP A 216 13.13 26.32 -11.74
N VAL A 217 13.56 25.80 -10.59
CA VAL A 217 14.29 26.62 -9.61
C VAL A 217 15.64 27.07 -10.17
N SER A 218 16.31 26.24 -10.97
CA SER A 218 17.55 26.63 -11.66
C SER A 218 17.33 27.74 -12.67
N LYS A 219 16.23 27.68 -13.44
CA LYS A 219 15.90 28.67 -14.46
C LYS A 219 15.49 29.99 -13.81
N ALA A 220 14.67 29.94 -12.75
CA ALA A 220 14.28 31.11 -11.97
C ALA A 220 15.50 31.81 -11.34
N ALA A 221 16.48 31.04 -10.86
CA ALA A 221 17.72 31.55 -10.28
C ALA A 221 18.80 31.98 -11.31
N GLY A 222 18.54 31.88 -12.62
CA GLY A 222 19.55 32.16 -13.66
C GLY A 222 20.72 31.15 -13.70
N LEU A 223 20.60 30.05 -12.97
CA LEU A 223 21.64 29.04 -12.78
C LEU A 223 21.75 28.04 -13.94
N GLY A 224 20.78 27.99 -14.85
CA GLY A 224 20.83 27.14 -16.05
C GLY A 224 19.44 26.73 -16.52
N ARG A 225 19.30 26.38 -17.81
CA ARG A 225 18.01 25.99 -18.42
C ARG A 225 17.96 24.53 -18.85
N SER A 226 19.08 23.81 -18.73
CA SER A 226 19.20 22.41 -19.14
C SER A 226 20.20 21.67 -18.24
N TRP A 227 20.12 20.34 -18.22
CA TRP A 227 21.10 19.51 -17.50
C TRP A 227 22.55 19.78 -17.92
N ASP A 228 22.78 20.11 -19.21
CA ASP A 228 24.12 20.45 -19.70
C ASP A 228 24.57 21.83 -19.21
N ASP A 229 23.65 22.78 -19.04
CA ASP A 229 23.96 24.08 -18.45
C ASP A 229 24.35 23.94 -16.99
N LEU A 230 23.60 23.13 -16.22
CA LEU A 230 23.91 22.87 -14.82
C LEU A 230 25.27 22.19 -14.66
N ALA A 231 25.62 21.28 -15.57
CA ALA A 231 26.94 20.67 -15.58
C ALA A 231 28.05 21.68 -15.91
N ARG A 232 27.87 22.49 -16.96
CA ARG A 232 28.84 23.54 -17.36
C ARG A 232 29.05 24.60 -16.28
N LYS A 233 28.02 24.92 -15.51
CA LYS A 233 28.06 25.89 -14.40
C LYS A 233 28.43 25.26 -13.04
N GLY A 234 28.84 23.99 -13.02
CA GLY A 234 29.34 23.30 -11.83
C GLY A 234 28.30 23.00 -10.75
N LEU A 235 27.00 23.01 -11.07
CA LEU A 235 25.93 22.59 -10.14
C LEU A 235 25.80 21.06 -10.09
N ALA A 236 25.93 20.44 -11.26
CA ALA A 236 25.94 19.00 -11.43
C ALA A 236 27.29 18.55 -12.00
N THR A 237 27.69 17.31 -11.75
CA THR A 237 28.82 16.71 -12.48
C THR A 237 28.35 16.22 -13.87
N PRO A 238 29.26 16.07 -14.85
CA PRO A 238 28.91 15.45 -16.14
C PRO A 238 28.37 14.02 -16.02
N LEU A 239 28.73 13.29 -14.96
CA LEU A 239 28.16 11.97 -14.68
C LEU A 239 26.71 12.07 -14.19
N GLU A 240 26.46 12.97 -13.24
CA GLU A 240 25.12 13.23 -12.70
C GLU A 240 24.16 13.67 -13.82
N ALA A 241 24.56 14.63 -14.65
CA ALA A 241 23.74 15.10 -15.77
C ALA A 241 23.40 13.99 -16.77
N ARG A 242 24.35 13.09 -17.09
CA ARG A 242 24.10 11.93 -17.95
C ARG A 242 23.12 10.94 -17.31
N GLN A 243 23.23 10.68 -16.01
CA GLN A 243 22.35 9.78 -15.28
C GLN A 243 20.93 10.35 -15.18
N ILE A 244 20.79 11.64 -14.89
CA ILE A 244 19.49 12.32 -14.88
C ILE A 244 18.80 12.18 -16.23
N LYS A 245 19.49 12.51 -17.33
CA LYS A 245 18.95 12.37 -18.69
C LYS A 245 18.50 10.94 -19.00
N ALA A 246 19.27 9.94 -18.58
CA ALA A 246 18.92 8.53 -18.79
C ALA A 246 17.66 8.14 -18.01
N ASN A 247 17.55 8.55 -16.74
CA ASN A 247 16.39 8.29 -15.89
C ASN A 247 15.15 9.05 -16.39
N GLU A 248 15.29 10.32 -16.76
CA GLU A 248 14.24 11.15 -17.36
C GLU A 248 13.68 10.51 -18.63
N ALA A 249 14.55 10.02 -19.52
CA ALA A 249 14.13 9.37 -20.76
C ALA A 249 13.42 8.03 -20.49
N LEU A 250 13.87 7.25 -19.49
CA LEU A 250 13.18 6.02 -19.09
C LEU A 250 11.79 6.32 -18.51
N LEU A 251 11.69 7.25 -17.56
CA LEU A 251 10.41 7.62 -16.95
C LEU A 251 9.44 8.22 -17.98
N SER A 252 9.95 9.03 -18.91
CA SER A 252 9.17 9.56 -20.02
C SER A 252 8.67 8.47 -20.95
N LEU A 253 9.50 7.48 -21.28
CA LEU A 253 9.07 6.36 -22.11
C LEU A 253 7.99 5.53 -21.40
N ILE A 254 8.17 5.21 -20.12
CA ILE A 254 7.17 4.51 -19.31
C ILE A 254 5.84 5.26 -19.35
N ARG A 255 5.86 6.57 -19.08
CA ARG A 255 4.66 7.41 -19.07
C ARG A 255 3.99 7.48 -20.45
N ALA A 256 4.75 7.63 -21.53
CA ALA A 256 4.21 7.64 -22.88
C ALA A 256 3.56 6.30 -23.25
N ARG A 257 4.19 5.17 -22.90
CA ARG A 257 3.63 3.83 -23.10
C ARG A 257 2.34 3.62 -22.33
N LEU A 258 2.31 4.09 -21.08
CA LEU A 258 1.16 4.00 -20.21
C LEU A 258 -0.04 4.74 -20.81
N HIS A 259 0.16 5.96 -21.30
CA HIS A 259 -0.88 6.73 -22.00
C HIS A 259 -1.39 6.02 -23.27
N LEU A 260 -0.47 5.48 -24.07
CA LEU A 260 -0.80 4.79 -25.34
C LEU A 260 -1.54 3.47 -25.14
N LEU A 261 -1.26 2.74 -24.06
CA LEU A 261 -1.91 1.47 -23.71
C LEU A 261 -3.25 1.70 -23.00
N ALA A 262 -3.34 2.74 -22.16
CA ALA A 262 -4.60 3.14 -21.52
C ALA A 262 -5.56 3.84 -22.50
N ASN A 263 -5.06 4.35 -23.63
CA ASN A 263 -5.79 5.18 -24.60
C ASN A 263 -6.43 6.44 -23.98
N ARG A 264 -5.78 6.96 -22.93
CA ARG A 264 -6.16 8.15 -22.17
C ARG A 264 -4.97 8.63 -21.34
N ARG A 265 -5.09 9.81 -20.73
CA ARG A 265 -4.17 10.23 -19.67
C ARG A 265 -4.22 9.24 -18.50
N GLU A 266 -3.06 8.65 -18.20
CA GLU A 266 -2.86 7.74 -17.08
C GLU A 266 -1.40 7.88 -16.60
N ASP A 267 -1.20 8.42 -15.40
CA ASP A 267 0.15 8.66 -14.88
C ASP A 267 0.56 7.60 -13.85
N ARG A 268 -0.34 6.68 -13.47
CA ARG A 268 -0.11 5.64 -12.46
C ARG A 268 0.14 4.28 -13.10
N LEU A 269 1.22 3.61 -12.71
CA LEU A 269 1.50 2.21 -13.07
C LEU A 269 0.63 1.27 -12.22
N VAL A 270 -0.67 1.27 -12.47
CA VAL A 270 -1.63 0.35 -11.87
C VAL A 270 -1.40 -1.09 -12.34
N PHE A 271 -1.72 -2.06 -11.49
CA PHE A 271 -1.39 -3.47 -11.72
C PHE A 271 -1.90 -4.02 -13.06
N ASP A 272 -3.07 -3.57 -13.52
CA ASP A 272 -3.69 -3.97 -14.79
C ASP A 272 -2.88 -3.53 -16.02
N LEU A 273 -2.14 -2.43 -15.92
CA LEU A 273 -1.32 -1.89 -17.01
C LEU A 273 0.15 -2.30 -16.93
N GLN A 274 0.67 -2.69 -15.75
CA GLN A 274 2.09 -2.98 -15.56
C GLN A 274 2.62 -4.08 -16.50
N THR A 275 1.87 -5.16 -16.69
CA THR A 275 2.28 -6.27 -17.57
C THR A 275 2.31 -5.81 -19.03
N ALA A 276 1.25 -5.15 -19.51
CA ALA A 276 1.18 -4.64 -20.88
C ALA A 276 2.29 -3.61 -21.17
N VAL A 277 2.57 -2.70 -20.22
CA VAL A 277 3.70 -1.77 -20.35
C VAL A 277 5.01 -2.55 -20.40
N ALA A 278 5.22 -3.56 -19.55
CA ALA A 278 6.46 -4.34 -19.54
C ALA A 278 6.68 -5.10 -20.85
N GLU A 279 5.63 -5.71 -21.39
CA GLU A 279 5.67 -6.39 -22.70
C GLU A 279 5.99 -5.42 -23.83
N SER A 280 5.49 -4.18 -23.76
CA SER A 280 5.82 -3.13 -24.73
C SER A 280 7.31 -2.71 -24.71
N PHE A 281 8.01 -2.97 -23.60
CA PHE A 281 9.47 -2.84 -23.48
C PHE A 281 10.21 -4.10 -23.94
N GLY A 282 9.50 -5.16 -24.37
CA GLY A 282 10.06 -6.44 -24.75
C GLY A 282 10.43 -7.35 -23.57
N PHE A 283 9.97 -7.03 -22.35
CA PHE A 283 10.13 -7.96 -21.23
C PHE A 283 9.19 -9.15 -21.42
N LYS A 284 9.72 -10.35 -21.23
CA LYS A 284 8.96 -11.60 -21.22
C LYS A 284 9.01 -12.20 -19.82
N ALA A 285 7.97 -12.94 -19.44
CA ALA A 285 8.00 -13.73 -18.23
C ALA A 285 9.18 -14.73 -18.31
N GLN A 286 10.09 -14.65 -17.35
CA GLN A 286 11.23 -15.56 -17.28
C GLN A 286 10.84 -16.72 -16.36
N VAL A 287 10.57 -17.87 -16.95
CA VAL A 287 10.58 -19.14 -16.21
C VAL A 287 12.05 -19.44 -15.92
N PRO A 288 12.48 -19.62 -14.66
CA PRO A 288 13.84 -20.05 -14.38
C PRO A 288 14.13 -21.31 -15.21
N ALA A 289 15.24 -21.31 -15.94
CA ALA A 289 15.72 -22.55 -16.54
C ALA A 289 15.88 -23.56 -15.40
N VAL A 290 15.26 -24.73 -15.55
CA VAL A 290 15.46 -25.85 -14.64
C VAL A 290 16.96 -26.13 -14.63
N ILE A 291 17.64 -25.83 -13.53
CA ILE A 291 19.03 -26.25 -13.32
C ILE A 291 18.97 -27.73 -12.95
N ASN A 292 18.71 -28.61 -13.92
CA ASN A 292 18.92 -30.04 -13.75
C ASN A 292 20.37 -30.35 -14.16
N ALA A 293 21.25 -30.42 -13.16
CA ALA A 293 22.39 -31.32 -13.19
C ALA A 293 22.21 -32.37 -12.07
N GLY A 294 21.07 -33.05 -12.10
CA GLY A 294 20.88 -34.30 -11.36
C GLY A 294 21.40 -35.49 -12.20
N PRO A 295 21.78 -36.62 -11.56
CA PRO A 295 22.21 -37.81 -12.28
C PRO A 295 21.11 -38.31 -13.24
N PRO A 296 21.46 -39.06 -14.31
CA PRO A 296 20.47 -39.64 -15.21
C PRO A 296 19.49 -40.53 -14.42
N GLY A 297 18.20 -40.20 -14.45
CA GLY A 297 17.13 -41.01 -13.83
C GLY A 297 16.34 -40.35 -12.70
N ALA A 298 16.64 -39.11 -12.27
CA ALA A 298 15.79 -38.39 -11.33
C ALA A 298 14.49 -37.88 -12.02
N PRO A 299 13.30 -38.02 -11.41
CA PRO A 299 12.06 -37.55 -12.00
C PRO A 299 12.07 -36.03 -12.19
N HIS A 300 11.67 -35.58 -13.38
CA HIS A 300 11.48 -34.17 -13.70
C HIS A 300 10.37 -33.59 -12.80
N VAL A 301 10.74 -32.79 -11.82
CA VAL A 301 9.77 -31.95 -11.09
C VAL A 301 9.32 -30.86 -12.06
N ALA A 302 8.04 -30.86 -12.42
CA ALA A 302 7.45 -29.78 -13.21
C ALA A 302 7.72 -28.43 -12.51
N PRO A 303 8.10 -27.36 -13.25
CA PRO A 303 8.33 -26.06 -12.64
C PRO A 303 7.03 -25.59 -11.99
N THR A 304 7.00 -25.59 -10.65
CA THR A 304 5.92 -24.95 -9.91
C THR A 304 5.99 -23.44 -10.17
N ALA A 305 4.85 -22.78 -10.27
CA ALA A 305 4.74 -21.33 -10.52
C ALA A 305 5.51 -20.43 -9.50
N LYS A 306 6.06 -21.01 -8.43
CA LYS A 306 6.94 -20.37 -7.44
C LYS A 306 8.36 -20.20 -8.00
N GLY A 307 8.53 -19.23 -8.91
CA GLY A 307 9.86 -18.85 -9.41
C GLY A 307 9.87 -18.01 -10.69
N THR A 308 8.75 -17.96 -11.41
CA THR A 308 8.62 -17.17 -12.65
C THR A 308 8.68 -15.69 -12.33
N ARG A 309 9.75 -14.99 -12.76
CA ARG A 309 9.77 -13.53 -12.71
C ARG A 309 8.83 -13.00 -13.78
N ARG A 310 7.78 -12.29 -13.33
CA ARG A 310 6.82 -11.67 -14.25
C ARG A 310 7.50 -10.55 -15.03
N ALA A 311 7.04 -10.30 -16.26
CA ALA A 311 7.54 -9.18 -17.05
C ALA A 311 7.36 -7.84 -16.31
N SER A 312 6.22 -7.67 -15.62
CA SER A 312 5.91 -6.52 -14.77
C SER A 312 6.98 -6.28 -13.69
N GLU A 313 7.42 -7.32 -12.98
CA GLU A 313 8.45 -7.18 -11.94
C GLU A 313 9.78 -6.67 -12.50
N ALA A 314 10.16 -7.08 -13.72
CA ALA A 314 11.38 -6.63 -14.38
C ALA A 314 11.32 -5.14 -14.75
N LEU A 315 10.19 -4.68 -15.29
CA LEU A 315 9.93 -3.27 -15.56
C LEU A 315 9.94 -2.47 -14.27
N MET A 316 9.19 -2.92 -13.26
CA MET A 316 9.04 -2.22 -11.98
C MET A 316 10.38 -2.09 -11.27
N LYS A 317 11.24 -3.12 -11.29
CA LYS A 317 12.60 -3.03 -10.74
C LYS A 317 13.43 -1.92 -11.42
N ARG A 318 13.33 -1.76 -12.74
CA ARG A 318 13.98 -0.66 -13.47
C ARG A 318 13.38 0.71 -13.10
N TYR A 319 12.06 0.79 -12.96
CA TYR A 319 11.39 2.00 -12.50
C TYR A 319 11.90 2.42 -11.11
N TYR A 320 11.93 1.52 -10.12
CA TYR A 320 12.38 1.84 -8.77
C TYR A 320 13.85 2.27 -8.71
N TRP A 321 14.71 1.67 -9.53
CA TRP A 321 16.11 2.08 -9.62
C TRP A 321 16.26 3.49 -10.20
N ALA A 322 15.48 3.82 -11.23
CA ALA A 322 15.45 5.16 -11.80
C ALA A 322 14.89 6.17 -10.79
N ALA A 323 13.74 5.87 -10.16
CA ALA A 323 13.12 6.73 -9.16
C ALA A 323 14.06 6.98 -7.97
N LYS A 324 14.72 5.94 -7.45
CA LYS A 324 15.74 6.07 -6.39
C LYS A 324 16.89 6.99 -6.79
N ALA A 325 17.39 6.84 -8.02
CA ALA A 325 18.47 7.69 -8.52
C ALA A 325 18.01 9.14 -8.68
N VAL A 326 16.78 9.38 -9.16
CA VAL A 326 16.20 10.72 -9.26
C VAL A 326 16.03 11.34 -7.87
N THR A 327 15.52 10.60 -6.88
CA THR A 327 15.37 11.11 -5.50
C THR A 327 16.71 11.58 -4.92
N GLN A 328 17.78 10.77 -5.05
CA GLN A 328 19.12 11.13 -4.58
C GLN A 328 19.66 12.38 -5.28
N LEU A 329 19.56 12.44 -6.62
CA LEU A 329 20.10 13.54 -7.41
C LEU A 329 19.30 14.83 -7.20
N ASN A 330 17.99 14.72 -7.02
CA ASN A 330 17.12 15.83 -6.65
C ASN A 330 17.55 16.45 -5.32
N GLN A 331 17.81 15.63 -4.30
CA GLN A 331 18.29 16.12 -3.01
C GLN A 331 19.64 16.86 -3.14
N ILE A 332 20.62 16.28 -3.85
CA ILE A 332 21.94 16.90 -4.07
C ILE A 332 21.80 18.24 -4.80
N LEU A 333 21.04 18.28 -5.89
CA LEU A 333 20.94 19.48 -6.73
C LEU A 333 20.14 20.60 -6.07
N LEU A 334 19.05 20.29 -5.37
CA LEU A 334 18.30 21.31 -4.62
C LEU A 334 19.13 21.92 -3.50
N LEU A 335 19.89 21.11 -2.75
CA LEU A 335 20.81 21.63 -1.74
C LEU A 335 21.89 22.54 -2.35
N ASN A 336 22.51 22.15 -3.46
CA ASN A 336 23.48 23.02 -4.16
C ASN A 336 22.86 24.34 -4.65
N ILE A 337 21.61 24.30 -5.15
CA ILE A 337 20.89 25.51 -5.59
C ILE A 337 20.58 26.40 -4.40
N GLN A 338 20.12 25.82 -3.29
CA GLN A 338 19.86 26.54 -2.06
C GLN A 338 21.10 27.27 -1.55
N GLU A 339 22.24 26.59 -1.51
CA GLU A 339 23.51 27.20 -1.08
C GLU A 339 23.85 28.42 -1.93
N ARG A 340 23.73 28.34 -3.26
CA ARG A 340 23.98 29.49 -4.15
C ARG A 340 22.97 30.63 -4.01
N LEU A 341 21.75 30.34 -3.57
CA LEU A 341 20.70 31.33 -3.34
C LEU A 341 20.84 32.02 -1.97
N GLN A 342 21.48 31.37 -0.99
CA GLN A 342 21.64 31.88 0.36
C GLN A 342 22.84 32.81 0.53
N ASP A 343 23.68 32.98 -0.50
CA ASP A 343 24.92 33.78 -0.48
C ASP A 343 24.77 35.32 -0.32
N ASP A 344 23.62 35.82 0.15
CA ASP A 344 23.49 37.23 0.58
C ASP A 344 23.18 37.35 2.08
N MET A 345 24.05 38.07 2.79
CA MET A 345 23.74 38.88 3.98
C MET A 345 23.23 38.18 5.26
N ALA A 346 23.43 36.87 5.41
CA ALA A 346 23.33 36.18 6.71
C ALA A 346 24.58 35.33 6.94
N GLY A 347 25.73 35.98 7.11
CA GLY A 347 26.95 35.29 7.54
C GLY A 347 26.71 34.62 8.89
N VAL A 348 26.61 33.29 8.93
CA VAL A 348 27.16 32.30 9.91
C VAL A 348 26.60 30.91 9.52
N ASP A 349 27.13 30.27 8.48
CA ASP A 349 27.26 28.81 8.47
C ASP A 349 28.72 28.50 8.79
N ARG A 350 29.12 28.79 10.04
CA ARG A 350 30.43 28.38 10.54
C ARG A 350 30.40 26.86 10.61
N LEU A 351 31.23 26.21 9.79
CA LEU A 351 31.54 24.79 9.93
C LEU A 351 31.96 24.53 11.37
N ARG A 352 31.06 23.96 12.16
CA ARG A 352 31.36 23.59 13.55
C ARG A 352 31.99 22.21 13.51
N PRO A 353 33.24 22.03 13.96
CA PRO A 353 33.86 20.72 13.94
C PRO A 353 33.11 19.77 14.87
N LEU A 354 32.73 18.61 14.35
CA LEU A 354 32.25 17.48 15.15
C LEU A 354 33.42 16.57 15.52
N ASN A 355 34.29 16.30 14.53
CA ASN A 355 35.59 15.65 14.70
C ASN A 355 36.53 16.03 13.54
N ALA A 356 37.67 15.33 13.38
CA ALA A 356 38.63 15.60 12.32
C ALA A 356 38.10 15.33 10.89
N ARG A 357 37.01 14.58 10.76
CA ARG A 357 36.43 14.11 9.48
C ARG A 357 35.10 14.79 9.13
N PHE A 358 34.38 15.32 10.13
CA PHE A 358 33.02 15.83 9.96
C PHE A 358 32.80 17.17 10.64
N PHE A 359 31.94 17.98 10.02
CA PHE A 359 31.49 19.28 10.49
C PHE A 359 29.96 19.34 10.50
N ASP A 360 29.42 20.19 11.35
CA ASP A 360 28.03 20.65 11.29
C ASP A 360 27.99 21.98 10.51
N LYS A 361 27.23 21.99 9.42
CA LYS A 361 26.96 23.13 8.55
C LYS A 361 25.45 23.42 8.57
N GLY A 362 25.01 24.32 9.44
CA GLY A 362 23.60 24.72 9.52
C GLY A 362 22.64 23.58 9.89
N GLY A 363 23.09 22.59 10.67
CA GLY A 363 22.33 21.37 10.97
C GLY A 363 22.48 20.27 9.92
N MET A 364 23.43 20.38 8.99
CA MET A 364 23.72 19.38 7.97
C MET A 364 25.12 18.79 8.20
N LEU A 365 25.24 17.46 8.16
CA LEU A 365 26.51 16.77 8.30
C LEU A 365 27.36 16.98 7.04
N GLU A 366 28.53 17.57 7.22
CA GLU A 366 29.46 17.98 6.17
C GLU A 366 30.79 17.22 6.30
N VAL A 367 31.29 16.67 5.20
CA VAL A 367 32.60 15.99 5.17
C VAL A 367 33.75 17.00 5.13
N ALA A 368 34.86 16.66 5.78
CA ALA A 368 36.08 17.48 5.75
C ALA A 368 36.66 17.61 4.32
N SER A 369 36.66 16.52 3.56
CA SER A 369 37.16 16.47 2.17
C SER A 369 36.26 15.62 1.26
N ASP A 370 36.28 15.90 -0.04
CA ASP A 370 35.47 15.21 -1.06
C ASP A 370 35.88 13.74 -1.23
N ASP A 371 37.14 13.44 -0.93
CA ASP A 371 37.78 12.13 -1.07
C ASP A 371 37.90 11.37 0.25
N LEU A 372 37.31 11.89 1.34
CA LEU A 372 37.36 11.31 2.69
C LEU A 372 37.08 9.80 2.67
N TYR A 373 36.00 9.38 2.01
CA TYR A 373 35.59 7.97 1.97
C TYR A 373 36.47 7.07 1.09
N VAL A 374 37.24 7.66 0.17
CA VAL A 374 38.21 6.92 -0.63
C VAL A 374 39.48 6.69 0.18
N GLN A 375 39.93 7.72 0.92
CA GLN A 375 41.10 7.65 1.78
C GLN A 375 40.85 6.84 3.06
N GLN A 376 39.68 7.03 3.68
CA GLN A 376 39.26 6.42 4.94
C GLN A 376 37.87 5.78 4.79
N PRO A 377 37.78 4.57 4.20
CA PRO A 377 36.50 3.91 3.95
C PRO A 377 35.63 3.72 5.20
N HIS A 378 36.24 3.52 6.37
CA HIS A 378 35.52 3.35 7.65
C HIS A 378 34.61 4.55 7.98
N ALA A 379 34.95 5.75 7.50
CA ALA A 379 34.16 6.95 7.70
C ALA A 379 32.75 6.85 7.07
N ILE A 380 32.53 5.93 6.11
CA ILE A 380 31.21 5.76 5.47
C ILE A 380 30.15 5.35 6.49
N LEU A 381 30.41 4.34 7.34
CA LEU A 381 29.44 3.91 8.35
C LEU A 381 29.43 4.86 9.55
N GLU A 382 30.59 5.42 9.90
CA GLU A 382 30.69 6.46 10.92
C GLU A 382 29.79 7.67 10.63
N THR A 383 29.64 8.05 9.35
CA THR A 383 28.73 9.14 8.92
C THR A 383 27.30 8.94 9.45
N PHE A 384 26.78 7.70 9.37
CA PHE A 384 25.42 7.39 9.82
C PHE A 384 25.33 7.26 11.33
N HIS A 385 26.39 6.80 11.98
CA HIS A 385 26.47 6.77 13.43
C HIS A 385 26.51 8.18 14.03
N ILE A 386 27.30 9.09 13.47
CA ILE A 386 27.33 10.51 13.86
C ILE A 386 25.97 11.16 13.60
N TYR A 387 25.36 10.90 12.44
CA TYR A 387 24.01 11.38 12.12
C TYR A 387 22.96 10.95 13.15
N GLN A 388 23.07 9.71 13.62
CA GLN A 388 22.15 9.11 14.58
C GLN A 388 22.32 9.66 16.01
N THR A 389 23.57 9.96 16.39
CA THR A 389 23.94 10.31 17.78
C THR A 389 24.11 11.81 18.03
N THR A 390 24.29 12.60 16.98
CA THR A 390 24.52 14.05 17.11
C THR A 390 23.20 14.82 17.08
N VAL A 391 22.84 15.40 18.21
CA VAL A 391 21.65 16.26 18.34
C VAL A 391 21.76 17.48 17.42
N GLY A 392 20.67 17.77 16.69
CA GLY A 392 20.56 18.96 15.84
C GLY A 392 20.90 18.72 14.36
N ILE A 393 21.55 17.61 14.03
CA ILE A 393 21.80 17.24 12.63
C ILE A 393 20.52 16.68 12.01
N LYS A 394 20.06 17.32 10.93
CA LYS A 394 18.80 17.01 10.24
C LYS A 394 19.00 16.20 8.96
N GLY A 395 20.20 16.22 8.40
CA GLY A 395 20.52 15.50 7.16
C GLY A 395 21.97 15.69 6.74
N PHE A 396 22.26 15.39 5.47
CA PHE A 396 23.61 15.45 4.89
C PHE A 396 23.73 16.61 3.91
N SER A 397 24.85 17.34 3.97
CA SER A 397 25.16 18.38 2.99
C SER A 397 25.22 17.81 1.56
N ALA A 398 25.11 18.70 0.56
CA ALA A 398 25.27 18.29 -0.84
C ALA A 398 26.63 17.62 -1.10
N ARG A 399 27.69 18.13 -0.45
CA ARG A 399 29.05 17.59 -0.55
C ARG A 399 29.17 16.21 0.09
N THR A 400 28.61 15.98 1.27
CA THR A 400 28.56 14.65 1.92
C THR A 400 27.81 13.63 1.06
N LEU A 401 26.63 14.00 0.53
CA LEU A 401 25.84 13.13 -0.34
C LEU A 401 26.58 12.76 -1.62
N ARG A 402 27.26 13.74 -2.25
CA ARG A 402 28.08 13.53 -3.46
C ARG A 402 29.31 12.66 -3.15
N ALA A 403 29.98 12.85 -2.02
CA ALA A 403 31.08 12.00 -1.59
C ALA A 403 30.62 10.54 -1.37
N LEU A 404 29.48 10.31 -0.71
CA LEU A 404 28.89 8.97 -0.56
C LEU A 404 28.51 8.34 -1.91
N TYR A 405 27.97 9.14 -2.83
CA TYR A 405 27.64 8.72 -4.18
C TYR A 405 28.88 8.20 -4.94
N ASN A 406 30.00 8.92 -4.83
CA ASN A 406 31.26 8.57 -5.47
C ASN A 406 31.97 7.40 -4.79
N ALA A 407 31.81 7.24 -3.47
CA ALA A 407 32.41 6.15 -2.69
C ALA A 407 31.78 4.76 -2.93
N ARG A 408 30.75 4.67 -3.77
CA ARG A 408 30.05 3.42 -4.07
C ARG A 408 30.94 2.23 -4.48
N PRO A 409 31.97 2.39 -5.32
CA PRO A 409 32.89 1.29 -5.67
C PRO A 409 33.77 0.81 -4.51
N VAL A 410 34.00 1.66 -3.50
CA VAL A 410 34.80 1.35 -2.31
C VAL A 410 34.13 0.28 -1.45
N MET A 411 32.80 0.29 -1.37
CA MET A 411 31.99 -0.67 -0.61
C MET A 411 31.86 -2.05 -1.30
N ASN A 412 33.02 -2.69 -1.52
CA ASN A 412 33.16 -4.01 -2.12
C ASN A 412 33.21 -5.14 -1.06
N ALA A 413 33.61 -6.36 -1.45
CA ALA A 413 33.67 -7.50 -0.53
C ALA A 413 34.68 -7.30 0.62
N LYS A 414 35.81 -6.61 0.38
CA LYS A 414 36.81 -6.32 1.43
C LYS A 414 36.22 -5.38 2.47
N PHE A 415 35.53 -4.32 2.04
CA PHE A 415 34.84 -3.38 2.93
C PHE A 415 33.84 -4.08 3.87
N ARG A 416 33.04 -5.03 3.34
CA ARG A 416 32.08 -5.81 4.14
C ARG A 416 32.73 -6.84 5.07
N ALA A 417 33.92 -7.32 4.71
CA ALA A 417 34.66 -8.29 5.50
C ALA A 417 35.42 -7.65 6.67
N ASP A 418 35.65 -6.34 6.60
CA ASP A 418 36.40 -5.57 7.59
C ASP A 418 35.71 -5.59 8.98
N PRO A 419 36.40 -6.04 10.04
CA PRO A 419 35.87 -6.06 11.40
C PRO A 419 35.44 -4.69 11.92
N VAL A 420 36.11 -3.60 11.53
CA VAL A 420 35.79 -2.24 11.97
C VAL A 420 34.42 -1.83 11.43
N ASN A 421 34.16 -2.09 10.16
CA ASN A 421 32.86 -1.80 9.55
C ASN A 421 31.74 -2.65 10.15
N ARG A 422 32.03 -3.91 10.50
CA ARG A 422 31.06 -4.80 11.15
C ARG A 422 30.68 -4.33 12.54
N ALA A 423 31.66 -3.93 13.34
CA ALA A 423 31.44 -3.33 14.64
C ALA A 423 30.63 -2.02 14.51
N GLN A 424 31.00 -1.14 13.57
CA GLN A 424 30.30 0.13 13.35
C GLN A 424 28.84 -0.08 12.93
N PHE A 425 28.55 -1.05 12.04
CA PHE A 425 27.18 -1.36 11.65
C PHE A 425 26.36 -1.91 12.81
N LEU A 426 26.94 -2.80 13.63
CA LEU A 426 26.26 -3.31 14.81
C LEU A 426 25.98 -2.18 15.81
N GLN A 427 26.92 -1.26 16.00
CA GLN A 427 26.74 -0.08 16.85
C GLN A 427 25.55 0.77 16.40
N ILE A 428 25.42 1.06 15.10
CA ILE A 428 24.25 1.76 14.52
C ILE A 428 22.94 1.09 14.95
N LEU A 429 22.85 -0.24 14.86
CA LEU A 429 21.66 -1.00 15.26
C LEU A 429 21.40 -0.96 16.78
N GLN A 430 22.45 -0.80 17.60
CA GLN A 430 22.38 -0.83 19.06
C GLN A 430 22.10 0.53 19.70
N GLU A 431 22.30 1.63 18.96
CA GLU A 431 21.96 2.97 19.42
C GLU A 431 20.47 3.08 19.80
N PRO A 432 20.14 3.72 20.94
CA PRO A 432 18.78 3.76 21.46
C PRO A 432 17.86 4.60 20.58
N GLU A 433 18.36 5.60 19.86
CA GLU A 433 17.57 6.55 19.10
C GLU A 433 18.04 6.67 17.65
N GLY A 434 17.22 7.29 16.78
CA GLY A 434 17.59 7.64 15.41
C GLY A 434 17.72 6.49 14.40
N ILE A 435 17.61 5.22 14.79
CA ILE A 435 17.82 4.04 13.92
C ILE A 435 16.98 4.05 12.63
N THR A 436 15.70 4.43 12.73
CA THR A 436 14.79 4.51 11.58
C THR A 436 15.30 5.51 10.53
N HIS A 437 15.80 6.67 10.98
CA HIS A 437 16.32 7.71 10.10
C HIS A 437 17.67 7.29 9.51
N ALA A 438 18.55 6.69 10.32
CA ALA A 438 19.85 6.18 9.88
C ALA A 438 19.69 5.13 8.77
N LEU A 439 18.90 4.07 9.00
CA LEU A 439 18.71 3.01 8.00
C LEU A 439 17.98 3.49 6.74
N ARG A 440 17.03 4.42 6.87
CA ARG A 440 16.39 5.04 5.72
C ARG A 440 17.43 5.81 4.88
N MET A 441 18.24 6.66 5.51
CA MET A 441 19.30 7.41 4.84
C MET A 441 20.37 6.47 4.23
N MET A 442 20.70 5.35 4.90
CA MET A 442 21.59 4.33 4.35
C MET A 442 20.99 3.63 3.14
N ASN A 443 19.67 3.33 3.14
CA ASN A 443 19.01 2.78 1.95
C ASN A 443 18.98 3.82 0.82
N GLU A 444 18.57 5.05 1.13
CA GLU A 444 18.51 6.17 0.19
C GLU A 444 19.85 6.41 -0.46
N THR A 445 20.96 6.48 0.27
CA THR A 445 22.33 6.66 -0.29
C THR A 445 22.93 5.39 -0.93
N SER A 446 22.23 4.26 -0.82
CA SER A 446 22.65 2.91 -1.23
C SER A 446 23.77 2.28 -0.39
N VAL A 447 24.13 2.87 0.75
CA VAL A 447 25.10 2.31 1.69
C VAL A 447 24.57 1.01 2.31
N LEU A 448 23.30 0.95 2.71
CA LEU A 448 22.70 -0.24 3.33
C LEU A 448 22.82 -1.47 2.42
N GLY A 449 22.37 -1.35 1.17
CA GLY A 449 22.49 -2.45 0.20
C GLY A 449 23.92 -2.71 -0.30
N ARG A 450 24.90 -1.84 -0.04
CA ARG A 450 26.31 -2.11 -0.38
C ARG A 450 27.07 -2.78 0.76
N TYR A 451 26.70 -2.46 1.99
CA TYR A 451 27.16 -3.12 3.20
C TYR A 451 26.48 -4.48 3.39
N LEU A 452 25.14 -4.53 3.41
CA LEU A 452 24.36 -5.75 3.54
C LEU A 452 23.94 -6.25 2.15
N TRP A 453 24.78 -7.08 1.53
CA TRP A 453 24.58 -7.50 0.14
C TRP A 453 23.29 -8.29 -0.09
N VAL A 454 22.84 -9.07 0.90
CA VAL A 454 21.53 -9.76 0.88
C VAL A 454 20.37 -8.76 0.73
N PHE A 455 20.43 -7.62 1.43
CA PHE A 455 19.48 -6.53 1.29
C PHE A 455 19.51 -5.90 -0.10
N ARG A 456 20.67 -5.84 -0.75
CA ARG A 456 20.76 -5.31 -2.13
C ARG A 456 19.84 -6.00 -3.12
N HIS A 457 19.66 -7.32 -2.99
CA HIS A 457 18.90 -8.11 -3.94
C HIS A 457 17.41 -7.75 -3.93
N ILE A 458 16.91 -7.37 -2.76
CA ILE A 458 15.52 -7.00 -2.53
C ILE A 458 15.23 -5.51 -2.76
N VAL A 459 16.26 -4.66 -2.97
CA VAL A 459 16.04 -3.23 -3.29
C VAL A 459 15.30 -3.10 -4.61
N GLY A 460 14.10 -2.50 -4.54
CA GLY A 460 13.19 -2.39 -5.68
C GLY A 460 12.59 -3.73 -6.10
N GLN A 461 12.62 -4.75 -5.21
CA GLN A 461 11.96 -6.02 -5.46
C GLN A 461 10.49 -5.87 -5.12
N MET A 462 9.67 -5.92 -6.16
CA MET A 462 8.23 -5.98 -6.04
C MET A 462 7.80 -7.38 -5.60
N GLN A 463 6.81 -7.45 -4.71
CA GLN A 463 5.97 -8.63 -4.55
C GLN A 463 4.70 -8.37 -5.33
N HIS A 464 4.49 -9.12 -6.41
CA HIS A 464 3.31 -8.95 -7.22
C HIS A 464 2.15 -9.73 -6.56
N ASP A 465 1.56 -9.13 -5.53
CA ASP A 465 0.40 -9.62 -4.79
C ASP A 465 -0.58 -8.49 -4.41
N LEU A 466 -1.69 -8.85 -3.77
CA LEU A 466 -2.81 -7.95 -3.46
C LEU A 466 -2.67 -7.22 -2.11
N PHE A 467 -1.66 -7.52 -1.29
CA PHE A 467 -1.60 -7.08 0.11
C PHE A 467 -0.48 -6.08 0.36
N HIS A 468 0.63 -6.20 -0.35
CA HIS A 468 1.73 -5.25 -0.23
C HIS A 468 1.44 -3.99 -1.02
N VAL A 469 1.70 -2.84 -0.40
CA VAL A 469 1.70 -1.54 -1.12
C VAL A 469 3.12 -1.04 -1.41
N TYR A 470 4.15 -1.72 -0.90
CA TYR A 470 5.56 -1.36 -1.05
C TYR A 470 6.42 -2.50 -1.62
N THR A 471 7.59 -2.17 -2.15
CA THR A 471 8.67 -3.15 -2.42
C THR A 471 9.18 -3.77 -1.13
N VAL A 472 9.81 -4.95 -1.21
CA VAL A 472 10.30 -5.72 -0.05
C VAL A 472 11.23 -4.87 0.83
N ASP A 473 12.16 -4.11 0.25
CA ASP A 473 13.08 -3.27 1.01
C ASP A 473 12.39 -2.14 1.77
N GLN A 474 11.39 -1.51 1.15
CA GLN A 474 10.61 -0.46 1.80
C GLN A 474 9.70 -1.05 2.88
N HIS A 475 9.08 -2.20 2.63
CA HIS A 475 8.30 -2.93 3.62
C HIS A 475 9.13 -3.25 4.87
N ILE A 476 10.34 -3.80 4.71
CA ILE A 476 11.27 -4.07 5.83
C ILE A 476 11.57 -2.80 6.65
N LEU A 477 11.79 -1.65 6.00
CA LEU A 477 12.01 -0.38 6.71
C LEU A 477 10.75 0.10 7.44
N MET A 478 9.56 -0.24 6.95
CA MET A 478 8.28 0.04 7.61
C MET A 478 8.07 -0.86 8.83
N VAL A 479 8.40 -2.16 8.72
CA VAL A 479 8.39 -3.09 9.86
C VAL A 479 9.34 -2.60 10.95
N LEU A 480 10.57 -2.22 10.59
CA LEU A 480 11.54 -1.67 11.53
C LEU A 480 11.04 -0.40 12.23
N ARG A 481 10.40 0.51 11.47
CA ARG A 481 9.77 1.71 12.03
C ARG A 481 8.69 1.34 13.06
N ASN A 482 7.82 0.38 12.73
CA ASN A 482 6.73 -0.05 13.61
C ASN A 482 7.28 -0.70 14.89
N VAL A 483 8.29 -1.58 14.77
CA VAL A 483 9.00 -2.15 15.92
C VAL A 483 9.56 -1.04 16.80
N ARG A 484 10.27 -0.06 16.22
CA ARG A 484 10.89 1.03 17.01
C ARG A 484 9.85 1.82 17.81
N ARG A 485 8.66 2.04 17.26
CA ARG A 485 7.56 2.76 17.93
C ARG A 485 7.08 2.08 19.22
N PHE A 486 7.16 0.75 19.33
CA PHE A 486 6.81 0.06 20.58
C PHE A 486 7.72 0.44 21.75
N PHE A 487 8.93 0.93 21.45
CA PHE A 487 9.93 1.35 22.42
C PHE A 487 9.98 2.89 22.59
N ILE A 488 8.93 3.61 22.18
CA ILE A 488 8.83 5.08 22.29
C ILE A 488 7.56 5.43 23.06
N ALA A 489 7.70 6.11 24.20
CA ALA A 489 6.60 6.40 25.11
C ALA A 489 5.48 7.20 24.43
N GLU A 490 5.84 8.17 23.58
CA GLU A 490 4.93 9.03 22.82
C GLU A 490 4.00 8.24 21.88
N HIS A 491 4.43 7.07 21.42
CA HIS A 491 3.66 6.18 20.54
C HIS A 491 2.88 5.09 21.29
N SER A 492 2.90 5.08 22.63
CA SER A 492 2.25 4.02 23.43
C SER A 492 0.74 3.94 23.21
N HIS A 493 0.11 5.08 22.90
CA HIS A 493 -1.33 5.15 22.61
C HIS A 493 -1.72 4.45 21.30
N GLU A 494 -0.76 4.25 20.38
CA GLU A 494 -1.04 3.55 19.12
C GLU A 494 -1.22 2.04 19.36
N TYR A 495 -0.37 1.44 20.22
CA TYR A 495 -0.43 0.01 20.58
C TYR A 495 -0.07 -0.19 22.06
N PRO A 496 -1.03 -0.02 22.99
CA PRO A 496 -0.75 -0.09 24.41
C PRO A 496 -0.14 -1.43 24.84
N PHE A 497 -0.70 -2.55 24.34
CA PHE A 497 -0.22 -3.88 24.72
C PHE A 497 1.19 -4.19 24.19
N CYS A 498 1.48 -3.85 22.92
CA CYS A 498 2.84 -4.01 22.38
C CYS A 498 3.85 -3.14 23.13
N SER A 499 3.48 -1.91 23.48
CA SER A 499 4.37 -0.99 24.20
C SER A 499 4.63 -1.46 25.64
N GLN A 500 3.61 -2.03 26.30
CA GLN A 500 3.74 -2.66 27.60
C GLN A 500 4.72 -3.84 27.57
N LEU A 501 4.60 -4.72 26.57
CA LEU A 501 5.51 -5.87 26.40
C LEU A 501 6.94 -5.41 26.05
N ALA A 502 7.06 -4.40 25.17
CA ALA A 502 8.36 -3.86 24.76
C ALA A 502 9.10 -3.14 25.90
N ALA A 503 8.38 -2.51 26.83
CA ALA A 503 8.97 -1.83 27.99
C ALA A 503 9.79 -2.78 28.89
N GLY A 504 9.46 -4.08 28.91
CA GLY A 504 10.17 -5.10 29.67
C GLY A 504 11.41 -5.68 28.98
N TRP A 505 11.79 -5.20 27.79
CA TRP A 505 12.82 -5.81 26.97
C TRP A 505 14.18 -5.11 27.07
N ASP A 506 15.26 -5.89 27.22
CA ASP A 506 16.62 -5.42 27.49
C ASP A 506 17.42 -5.05 26.24
N LYS A 507 17.21 -5.75 25.13
CA LYS A 507 17.98 -5.60 23.88
C LYS A 507 17.06 -5.33 22.67
N PRO A 508 16.56 -4.09 22.48
CA PRO A 508 15.65 -3.77 21.36
C PRO A 508 16.25 -4.05 19.97
N TRP A 509 17.57 -3.95 19.84
CA TRP A 509 18.29 -4.16 18.59
C TRP A 509 18.16 -5.58 17.99
N ILE A 510 17.82 -6.58 18.82
CA ILE A 510 17.47 -7.93 18.36
C ILE A 510 16.30 -7.88 17.37
N PHE A 511 15.29 -7.08 17.68
CA PHE A 511 14.13 -6.90 16.80
C PHE A 511 14.48 -6.16 15.51
N TYR A 512 15.44 -5.23 15.54
CA TYR A 512 15.85 -4.51 14.33
C TYR A 512 16.55 -5.45 13.36
N ILE A 513 17.38 -6.37 13.85
CA ILE A 513 17.98 -7.42 13.02
C ILE A 513 16.89 -8.36 12.49
N ALA A 514 15.99 -8.85 13.35
CA ALA A 514 14.90 -9.72 12.91
C ALA A 514 14.02 -9.04 11.85
N ALA A 515 13.67 -7.77 12.03
CA ALA A 515 12.93 -6.97 11.06
C ALA A 515 13.68 -6.81 9.73
N ILE A 516 15.00 -6.58 9.75
CA ILE A 516 15.81 -6.50 8.52
C ILE A 516 15.82 -7.84 7.77
N PHE A 517 15.77 -8.98 8.49
CA PHE A 517 15.99 -10.29 7.90
C PHE A 517 14.73 -11.12 7.61
N HIS A 518 13.57 -10.83 8.22
CA HIS A 518 12.36 -11.68 8.10
C HIS A 518 11.99 -12.00 6.65
N ASP A 519 12.10 -11.00 5.76
CA ASP A 519 11.74 -11.10 4.34
C ASP A 519 12.93 -10.98 3.37
N ILE A 520 14.16 -10.97 3.87
CA ILE A 520 15.39 -10.65 3.11
C ILE A 520 15.67 -11.61 1.94
N ALA A 521 15.10 -12.80 2.00
CA ALA A 521 15.28 -13.86 1.02
C ALA A 521 14.14 -13.96 -0.01
N LYS A 522 13.16 -13.05 0.02
CA LYS A 522 12.10 -13.01 -0.99
C LYS A 522 12.66 -12.86 -2.40
N GLY A 523 12.08 -13.60 -3.35
CA GLY A 523 12.49 -13.62 -4.75
C GLY A 523 13.70 -14.52 -5.09
N ARG A 524 14.18 -15.34 -4.14
CA ARG A 524 15.28 -16.32 -4.35
C ARG A 524 14.83 -17.74 -4.73
N GLY A 525 13.52 -18.02 -4.71
CA GLY A 525 12.97 -19.37 -4.88
C GLY A 525 13.08 -20.21 -3.60
N GLY A 526 12.16 -21.15 -3.39
CA GLY A 526 12.05 -21.90 -2.12
C GLY A 526 11.32 -21.13 -1.01
N ASP A 527 11.40 -21.63 0.23
CA ASP A 527 10.86 -20.94 1.41
C ASP A 527 11.80 -19.81 1.84
N HIS A 528 11.30 -18.57 1.83
CA HIS A 528 12.11 -17.40 2.17
C HIS A 528 12.44 -17.33 3.66
N SER A 529 11.64 -17.93 4.53
CA SER A 529 11.87 -17.97 5.97
C SER A 529 13.11 -18.82 6.28
N ASP A 530 13.23 -19.99 5.64
CA ASP A 530 14.38 -20.90 5.79
C ASP A 530 15.68 -20.29 5.24
N LEU A 531 15.58 -19.63 4.08
CA LEU A 531 16.71 -18.93 3.47
C LEU A 531 17.12 -17.70 4.29
N GLY A 532 16.15 -16.97 4.83
CA GLY A 532 16.37 -15.85 5.74
C GLY A 532 17.10 -16.30 7.01
N ALA A 533 16.68 -17.42 7.61
CA ALA A 533 17.33 -17.99 8.79
C ALA A 533 18.81 -18.35 8.51
N LYS A 534 19.13 -18.89 7.34
CA LYS A 534 20.53 -19.13 6.90
C LYS A 534 21.34 -17.82 6.79
N ASP A 535 20.73 -16.78 6.23
CA ASP A 535 21.36 -15.46 6.10
C ASP A 535 21.62 -14.85 7.49
N VAL A 536 20.66 -14.95 8.43
CA VAL A 536 20.80 -14.51 9.82
C VAL A 536 21.93 -15.21 10.53
N ARG A 537 22.02 -16.55 10.45
CA ARG A 537 23.12 -17.31 11.09
C ARG A 537 24.48 -16.82 10.60
N THR A 538 24.59 -16.56 9.30
CA THR A 538 25.82 -16.03 8.71
C THR A 538 26.12 -14.62 9.21
N PHE A 539 25.11 -13.75 9.25
CA PHE A 539 25.23 -12.39 9.75
C PHE A 539 25.66 -12.37 11.22
N CYS A 540 24.98 -13.10 12.09
CA CYS A 540 25.26 -13.15 13.52
C CYS A 540 26.69 -13.61 13.80
N ARG A 541 27.14 -14.68 13.13
CA ARG A 541 28.53 -15.16 13.23
C ARG A 541 29.54 -14.11 12.77
N GLN A 542 29.26 -13.39 11.68
CA GLN A 542 30.17 -12.38 11.15
C GLN A 542 30.28 -11.15 12.05
N HIS A 543 29.22 -10.81 12.79
CA HIS A 543 29.14 -9.63 13.64
C HIS A 543 29.39 -9.93 15.13
N GLY A 544 29.77 -11.16 15.48
CA GLY A 544 30.09 -11.52 16.86
C GLY A 544 28.89 -11.50 17.81
N ILE A 545 27.67 -11.73 17.30
CA ILE A 545 26.46 -11.78 18.12
C ILE A 545 26.48 -13.07 18.95
N GLU A 546 26.13 -12.96 20.24
CA GLU A 546 26.11 -14.08 21.17
C GLU A 546 25.17 -15.20 20.71
N ARG A 547 25.45 -16.44 21.15
CA ARG A 547 24.74 -17.62 20.67
C ARG A 547 23.25 -17.62 21.01
N GLU A 548 22.88 -17.09 22.18
CA GLU A 548 21.48 -17.03 22.62
C GLU A 548 20.69 -16.02 21.79
N ASP A 549 21.20 -14.80 21.65
CA ASP A 549 20.59 -13.76 20.80
C ASP A 549 20.51 -14.22 19.33
N SER A 550 21.56 -14.89 18.82
CA SER A 550 21.57 -15.44 17.46
C SER A 550 20.44 -16.45 17.22
N LYS A 551 20.19 -17.35 18.18
CA LYS A 551 19.11 -18.35 18.11
C LYS A 551 17.73 -17.69 18.13
N LEU A 552 17.57 -16.63 18.93
CA LEU A 552 16.31 -15.90 18.99
C LEU A 552 16.03 -15.18 17.67
N ILE A 553 17.01 -14.45 17.11
CA ILE A 553 16.85 -13.77 15.82
C ILE A 553 16.55 -14.78 14.70
N GLU A 554 17.27 -15.91 14.69
CA GLU A 554 17.04 -16.98 13.73
C GLU A 554 15.63 -17.54 13.83
N PHE A 555 15.15 -17.82 15.05
CA PHE A 555 13.78 -18.27 15.30
C PHE A 555 12.75 -17.27 14.79
N LEU A 556 12.93 -15.98 15.10
CA LEU A 556 12.01 -14.93 14.66
C LEU A 556 11.90 -14.87 13.14
N VAL A 557 13.01 -15.02 12.42
CA VAL A 557 13.03 -15.02 10.96
C VAL A 557 12.43 -16.30 10.38
N SER A 558 12.69 -17.47 10.97
CA SER A 558 12.08 -18.72 10.48
C SER A 558 10.58 -18.81 10.77
N GLU A 559 10.10 -18.21 11.85
CA GLU A 559 8.74 -18.37 12.38
C GLU A 559 7.84 -17.14 12.16
N HIS A 560 8.30 -16.08 11.48
CA HIS A 560 7.57 -14.80 11.37
C HIS A 560 6.13 -14.93 10.85
N LEU A 561 5.84 -15.93 10.00
CA LEU A 561 4.49 -16.20 9.47
C LEU A 561 3.63 -17.11 10.37
N THR A 562 4.24 -17.84 11.30
CA THR A 562 3.58 -18.90 12.06
C THR A 562 2.47 -18.35 12.95
N MET A 563 2.74 -17.29 13.70
CA MET A 563 1.75 -16.71 14.61
C MET A 563 0.54 -16.14 13.87
N SER A 564 0.78 -15.41 12.77
CA SER A 564 -0.30 -14.88 11.93
C SER A 564 -1.15 -16.00 11.33
N ARG A 565 -0.52 -17.08 10.86
CA ARG A 565 -1.21 -18.25 10.31
C ARG A 565 -2.08 -18.91 11.38
N MET A 566 -1.54 -19.18 12.56
CA MET A 566 -2.27 -19.88 13.63
C MET A 566 -3.42 -19.05 14.17
N ALA A 567 -3.22 -17.76 14.43
CA ALA A 567 -4.28 -16.89 14.92
C ALA A 567 -5.49 -16.80 13.97
N GLN A 568 -5.23 -16.80 12.65
CA GLN A 568 -6.26 -16.60 11.63
C GLN A 568 -6.90 -17.89 11.12
N LYS A 569 -6.16 -19.01 11.09
CA LYS A 569 -6.62 -20.26 10.45
C LYS A 569 -7.00 -21.38 11.40
N GLU A 570 -6.53 -21.36 12.64
CA GLU A 570 -6.77 -22.45 13.60
C GLU A 570 -7.85 -22.04 14.62
N ASP A 571 -8.50 -23.02 15.25
CA ASP A 571 -9.43 -22.77 16.36
C ASP A 571 -8.64 -22.51 17.66
N LEU A 572 -8.68 -21.26 18.15
CA LEU A 572 -7.97 -20.86 19.37
C LEU A 572 -8.65 -21.36 20.65
N SER A 573 -9.86 -21.91 20.55
CA SER A 573 -10.52 -22.57 21.69
C SER A 573 -10.02 -23.99 21.93
N ASP A 574 -9.35 -24.59 20.94
CA ASP A 574 -8.80 -25.93 21.04
C ASP A 574 -7.51 -25.94 21.89
N PRO A 575 -7.48 -26.62 23.05
CA PRO A 575 -6.28 -26.71 23.89
C PRO A 575 -5.08 -27.33 23.18
N ASP A 576 -5.31 -28.26 22.23
CA ASP A 576 -4.23 -28.96 21.53
C ASP A 576 -3.52 -28.03 20.54
N VAL A 577 -4.26 -27.13 19.89
CA VAL A 577 -3.70 -26.06 19.05
C VAL A 577 -2.80 -25.14 19.87
N ILE A 578 -3.27 -24.72 21.06
CA ILE A 578 -2.49 -23.87 21.97
C ILE A 578 -1.26 -24.62 22.50
N ALA A 579 -1.39 -25.89 22.87
CA ALA A 579 -0.28 -26.71 23.35
C ALA A 579 0.80 -26.91 22.28
N ALA A 580 0.40 -27.19 21.03
CA ALA A 580 1.31 -27.32 19.91
C ALA A 580 2.09 -26.01 19.62
N PHE A 581 1.40 -24.86 19.66
CA PHE A 581 2.07 -23.57 19.50
C PHE A 581 2.99 -23.24 20.69
N ALA A 582 2.57 -23.50 21.91
CA ALA A 582 3.39 -23.33 23.12
C ALA A 582 4.66 -24.18 23.04
N GLN A 583 4.56 -25.43 22.61
CA GLN A 583 5.72 -26.31 22.40
C GLN A 583 6.69 -25.75 21.35
N ARG A 584 6.15 -25.21 20.25
CA ARG A 584 6.94 -24.63 19.16
C ARG A 584 7.70 -23.37 19.58
N VAL A 585 7.06 -22.49 20.35
CA VAL A 585 7.64 -21.23 20.83
C VAL A 585 8.56 -21.44 22.04
N GLY A 586 8.24 -22.40 22.90
CA GLY A 586 9.09 -22.89 23.98
C GLY A 586 9.07 -22.04 25.27
N ASN A 587 9.16 -20.72 25.19
CA ASN A 587 9.16 -19.85 26.38
C ASN A 587 8.58 -18.45 26.14
N GLU A 588 8.32 -17.72 27.23
CA GLU A 588 7.73 -16.37 27.20
C GLU A 588 8.56 -15.38 26.37
N ARG A 589 9.90 -15.40 26.49
CA ARG A 589 10.78 -14.48 25.74
C ARG A 589 10.61 -14.66 24.22
N TYR A 590 10.55 -15.90 23.75
CA TYR A 590 10.33 -16.21 22.32
C TYR A 590 8.91 -15.84 21.88
N LEU A 591 7.91 -16.05 22.74
CA LEU A 591 6.51 -15.70 22.48
C LEU A 591 6.30 -14.20 22.34
N THR A 592 6.81 -13.41 23.29
CA THR A 592 6.76 -11.95 23.27
C THR A 592 7.47 -11.41 22.04
N ALA A 593 8.64 -11.98 21.71
CA ALA A 593 9.39 -11.51 20.56
C ALA A 593 8.67 -11.78 19.24
N LEU A 594 8.09 -12.98 19.08
CA LEU A 594 7.33 -13.35 17.89
C LEU A 594 6.08 -12.47 17.75
N TYR A 595 5.34 -12.24 18.84
CA TYR A 595 4.17 -11.37 18.84
C TYR A 595 4.50 -9.94 18.38
N LEU A 596 5.53 -9.32 18.95
CA LEU A 596 5.92 -7.96 18.57
C LEU A 596 6.34 -7.88 17.10
N LEU A 597 7.11 -8.85 16.59
CA LEU A 597 7.50 -8.87 15.19
C LEU A 597 6.30 -9.08 14.26
N THR A 598 5.40 -10.03 14.58
CA THR A 598 4.20 -10.31 13.79
C THR A 598 3.27 -9.10 13.72
N VAL A 599 3.04 -8.39 14.83
CA VAL A 599 2.24 -7.15 14.82
C VAL A 599 2.91 -6.08 13.97
N ALA A 600 4.23 -5.88 14.10
CA ALA A 600 4.95 -4.89 13.29
C ALA A 600 4.92 -5.20 11.79
N ASP A 601 5.04 -6.49 11.43
CA ASP A 601 5.03 -7.01 10.06
C ASP A 601 3.67 -6.78 9.39
N ILE A 602 2.58 -7.28 9.99
CA ILE A 602 1.22 -7.13 9.44
C ILE A 602 0.90 -5.65 9.22
N ARG A 603 1.28 -4.78 10.16
CA ARG A 603 1.10 -3.31 10.03
C ARG A 603 2.02 -2.67 8.98
N GLY A 604 3.16 -3.29 8.68
CA GLY A 604 4.10 -2.85 7.66
C GLY A 604 3.68 -3.20 6.23
N THR A 605 2.70 -4.09 6.04
CA THR A 605 2.23 -4.53 4.71
C THR A 605 1.35 -3.49 4.01
N SER A 606 0.29 -3.01 4.67
CA SER A 606 -0.65 -2.01 4.17
C SER A 606 -1.58 -1.51 5.31
N PRO A 607 -2.03 -0.24 5.29
CA PRO A 607 -3.02 0.27 6.24
C PRO A 607 -4.34 -0.51 6.23
N LYS A 608 -4.69 -1.18 5.13
CA LYS A 608 -5.95 -1.93 4.97
C LYS A 608 -5.91 -3.35 5.56
N VAL A 609 -4.72 -3.88 5.84
CA VAL A 609 -4.58 -5.29 6.25
C VAL A 609 -4.83 -5.45 7.74
N TRP A 610 -4.42 -4.47 8.55
CA TRP A 610 -4.62 -4.48 10.00
C TRP A 610 -5.99 -3.92 10.38
N ASN A 611 -6.73 -4.65 11.20
CA ASN A 611 -7.97 -4.19 11.85
C ASN A 611 -8.01 -4.64 13.31
N ALA A 612 -8.96 -4.13 14.09
CA ALA A 612 -9.04 -4.43 15.52
C ALA A 612 -9.22 -5.93 15.79
N TRP A 613 -10.04 -6.60 14.98
CA TRP A 613 -10.29 -8.04 15.04
C TRP A 613 -9.02 -8.90 14.91
N LYS A 614 -8.17 -8.63 13.91
CA LYS A 614 -6.89 -9.33 13.76
C LYS A 614 -5.96 -9.08 14.94
N GLY A 615 -5.98 -7.87 15.49
CA GLY A 615 -5.25 -7.53 16.72
C GLY A 615 -5.68 -8.42 17.89
N LYS A 616 -6.99 -8.57 18.08
CA LYS A 616 -7.57 -9.43 19.10
C LYS A 616 -7.17 -10.90 18.94
N LEU A 617 -7.28 -11.47 17.74
CA LEU A 617 -6.89 -12.86 17.48
C LEU A 617 -5.42 -13.14 17.85
N LEU A 618 -4.52 -12.22 17.51
CA LEU A 618 -3.10 -12.34 17.86
C LEU A 618 -2.88 -12.21 19.38
N GLU A 619 -3.57 -11.27 20.03
CA GLU A 619 -3.46 -11.06 21.47
C GLU A 619 -4.03 -12.25 22.27
N ASP A 620 -5.14 -12.82 21.84
CA ASP A 620 -5.72 -14.01 22.47
C ASP A 620 -4.79 -15.21 22.34
N LEU A 621 -4.25 -15.47 21.15
CA LEU A 621 -3.24 -16.51 20.95
C LEU A 621 -2.04 -16.29 21.88
N TYR A 622 -1.55 -15.05 22.00
CA TYR A 622 -0.47 -14.71 22.94
C TYR A 622 -0.84 -15.07 24.38
N ARG A 623 -1.99 -14.60 24.87
CA ARG A 623 -2.42 -14.78 26.27
C ARG A 623 -2.67 -16.24 26.61
N TYR A 624 -3.28 -17.02 25.72
CA TYR A 624 -3.50 -18.46 25.93
C TYR A 624 -2.19 -19.22 25.96
N THR A 625 -1.27 -18.92 25.05
CA THR A 625 0.05 -19.56 25.00
C THR A 625 0.89 -19.24 26.22
N LEU A 626 0.87 -17.98 26.68
CA LEU A 626 1.59 -17.57 27.88
C LEU A 626 1.11 -18.35 29.13
N ARG A 627 -0.21 -18.56 29.26
CA ARG A 627 -0.78 -19.38 30.34
C ARG A 627 -0.31 -20.83 30.26
N ALA A 628 -0.30 -21.42 29.06
CA ALA A 628 0.17 -22.79 28.85
C ALA A 628 1.66 -22.97 29.18
N LEU A 629 2.50 -21.99 28.80
CA LEU A 629 3.94 -21.98 29.11
C LEU A 629 4.23 -21.84 30.62
N GLY A 630 3.35 -21.18 31.37
CA GLY A 630 3.43 -21.05 32.83
C GLY A 630 3.18 -22.35 33.62
N GLY A 631 3.09 -23.50 32.95
CA GLY A 631 3.01 -24.84 33.57
C GLY A 631 1.61 -25.26 34.02
N ARG A 632 0.59 -24.44 33.77
CA ARG A 632 -0.81 -24.86 33.86
C ARG A 632 -1.31 -25.10 32.45
N ALA A 633 -1.16 -26.33 31.95
CA ALA A 633 -2.00 -26.76 30.84
C ALA A 633 -3.45 -26.45 31.25
N PRO A 634 -4.19 -25.64 30.49
CA PRO A 634 -5.55 -25.30 30.87
C PRO A 634 -6.35 -26.60 30.86
N ASP A 635 -6.69 -27.10 32.05
CA ASP A 635 -7.74 -28.11 32.17
C ASP A 635 -9.00 -27.49 31.55
N PRO A 636 -9.55 -28.07 30.46
CA PRO A 636 -10.73 -27.53 29.80
C PRO A 636 -11.89 -27.32 30.78
N GLY A 637 -12.03 -28.20 31.78
CA GLY A 637 -13.02 -28.05 32.85
C GLY A 637 -12.77 -26.79 33.69
N ALA A 638 -11.52 -26.56 34.12
CA ALA A 638 -11.15 -25.38 34.88
C ALA A 638 -11.32 -24.06 34.09
N VAL A 639 -11.05 -24.07 32.78
CA VAL A 639 -11.26 -22.89 31.91
C VAL A 639 -12.74 -22.54 31.82
N ILE A 640 -13.59 -23.55 31.60
CA ILE A 640 -15.04 -23.37 31.54
C ILE A 640 -15.57 -22.82 32.86
N GLU A 641 -15.18 -23.40 33.99
CA GLU A 641 -15.64 -22.95 35.30
C GLU A 641 -15.15 -21.54 35.65
N ALA A 642 -13.93 -21.17 35.22
CA ALA A 642 -13.44 -19.80 35.35
C ALA A 642 -14.28 -18.82 34.51
N ARG A 643 -14.56 -19.14 33.24
CA ARG A 643 -15.40 -18.30 32.36
C ARG A 643 -16.83 -18.16 32.89
N LYS A 644 -17.42 -19.25 33.36
CA LYS A 644 -18.73 -19.23 34.03
C LYS A 644 -18.72 -18.32 35.25
N ARG A 645 -17.70 -18.42 36.11
CA ARG A 645 -17.58 -17.57 37.31
C ARG A 645 -17.46 -16.09 36.95
N GLU A 646 -16.62 -15.77 35.97
CA GLU A 646 -16.44 -14.40 35.48
C GLU A 646 -17.74 -13.86 34.83
N ALA A 647 -18.42 -14.67 34.03
CA ALA A 647 -19.72 -14.32 33.45
C ALA A 647 -20.77 -14.05 34.55
N LEU A 648 -20.80 -14.84 35.62
CA LEU A 648 -21.67 -14.61 36.78
C LEU A 648 -21.34 -13.28 37.48
N SER A 649 -20.05 -12.95 37.63
CA SER A 649 -19.63 -11.65 38.19
C SER A 649 -20.12 -10.48 37.33
N MET A 650 -20.07 -10.60 36.00
CA MET A 650 -20.60 -9.58 35.08
C MET A 650 -22.14 -9.50 35.16
N LEU A 651 -22.83 -10.66 35.22
CA LEU A 651 -24.29 -10.73 35.33
C LEU A 651 -24.82 -10.12 36.64
N ALA A 652 -24.05 -10.20 37.74
CA ALA A 652 -24.41 -9.62 39.03
C ALA A 652 -24.60 -8.09 38.95
N LEU A 653 -23.93 -7.42 38.01
CA LEU A 653 -24.07 -5.97 37.78
C LEU A 653 -25.40 -5.58 37.12
N HIS A 654 -26.19 -6.54 36.65
CA HIS A 654 -27.40 -6.32 35.85
C HIS A 654 -28.72 -6.68 36.55
N ALA A 655 -28.69 -6.88 37.88
CA ALA A 655 -29.88 -7.11 38.72
C ALA A 655 -30.82 -8.22 38.20
N LEU A 656 -30.27 -9.31 37.66
CA LEU A 656 -31.05 -10.47 37.23
C LEU A 656 -31.55 -11.29 38.44
N PRO A 657 -32.67 -12.02 38.29
CA PRO A 657 -33.15 -12.94 39.33
C PRO A 657 -32.09 -13.97 39.76
N HIS A 658 -32.17 -14.42 41.01
CA HIS A 658 -31.28 -15.48 41.50
C HIS A 658 -31.39 -16.72 40.62
N MET A 659 -30.25 -17.24 40.13
CA MET A 659 -30.15 -18.40 39.23
C MET A 659 -30.81 -18.24 37.85
N ALA A 660 -31.08 -17.02 37.40
CA ALA A 660 -31.69 -16.78 36.09
C ALA A 660 -30.88 -17.41 34.93
N HIS A 661 -29.56 -17.47 35.06
CA HIS A 661 -28.65 -18.07 34.08
C HIS A 661 -28.89 -19.57 33.82
N LYS A 662 -29.41 -20.33 34.80
CA LYS A 662 -29.60 -21.78 34.68
C LYS A 662 -30.51 -22.16 33.51
N ALA A 663 -31.56 -21.39 33.28
CA ALA A 663 -32.52 -21.65 32.21
C ALA A 663 -31.88 -21.71 30.81
N LEU A 664 -30.82 -20.92 30.58
CA LEU A 664 -30.03 -21.00 29.36
C LEU A 664 -28.88 -21.98 29.50
N TRP A 665 -28.13 -21.95 30.60
CA TRP A 665 -26.90 -22.72 30.74
C TRP A 665 -27.11 -24.24 30.77
N ASP A 666 -28.27 -24.69 31.25
CA ASP A 666 -28.64 -26.12 31.25
C ASP A 666 -28.97 -26.63 29.84
N THR A 667 -29.21 -25.74 28.86
CA THR A 667 -29.41 -26.10 27.45
C THR A 667 -28.11 -26.07 26.64
N LEU A 668 -27.00 -25.63 27.23
CA LEU A 668 -25.71 -25.44 26.55
C LEU A 668 -24.74 -26.57 26.88
N ASP A 669 -23.93 -26.95 25.89
CA ASP A 669 -22.90 -27.98 26.06
C ASP A 669 -21.51 -27.40 26.35
N VAL A 670 -20.55 -28.29 26.56
CA VAL A 670 -19.13 -27.94 26.79
C VAL A 670 -18.55 -27.11 25.63
N SER A 671 -18.96 -27.37 24.39
CA SER A 671 -18.43 -26.69 23.20
C SER A 671 -18.79 -25.21 23.18
N TYR A 672 -20.00 -24.85 23.64
CA TYR A 672 -20.40 -23.45 23.75
C TYR A 672 -19.49 -22.65 24.68
N PHE A 673 -19.26 -23.15 25.90
CA PHE A 673 -18.45 -22.46 26.90
C PHE A 673 -16.96 -22.40 26.53
N MET A 674 -16.49 -23.34 25.70
CA MET A 674 -15.13 -23.32 25.15
C MET A 674 -14.97 -22.27 24.04
N ARG A 675 -16.01 -21.98 23.27
CA ARG A 675 -15.95 -21.06 22.12
C ARG A 675 -16.35 -19.62 22.42
N HIS A 676 -16.97 -19.36 23.57
CA HIS A 676 -17.42 -18.01 23.96
C HIS A 676 -16.65 -17.47 25.17
N GLN A 677 -16.43 -16.15 25.17
CA GLN A 677 -15.81 -15.43 26.28
C GLN A 677 -16.83 -15.12 27.39
N ALA A 678 -16.34 -14.78 28.58
CA ALA A 678 -17.18 -14.51 29.74
C ALA A 678 -18.18 -13.36 29.50
N ASP A 679 -17.78 -12.32 28.77
CA ASP A 679 -18.63 -11.18 28.43
C ASP A 679 -19.73 -11.54 27.42
N GLU A 680 -19.43 -12.41 26.46
CA GLU A 680 -20.40 -12.95 25.50
C GLU A 680 -21.40 -13.86 26.21
N ILE A 681 -20.92 -14.78 27.06
CA ILE A 681 -21.76 -15.66 27.87
C ILE A 681 -22.70 -14.81 28.74
N ALA A 682 -22.18 -13.78 29.41
CA ALA A 682 -22.99 -12.85 30.20
C ALA A 682 -24.00 -12.08 29.33
N TRP A 683 -23.59 -11.60 28.16
CA TRP A 683 -24.48 -10.89 27.24
C TRP A 683 -25.61 -11.78 26.72
N HIS A 684 -25.30 -12.97 26.23
CA HIS A 684 -26.28 -13.95 25.73
C HIS A 684 -27.26 -14.32 26.83
N THR A 685 -26.74 -14.60 28.04
CA THR A 685 -27.57 -14.89 29.20
C THR A 685 -28.51 -13.72 29.51
N ARG A 686 -27.99 -12.49 29.61
CA ARG A 686 -28.81 -11.30 29.91
C ARG A 686 -29.93 -11.08 28.90
N VAL A 687 -29.65 -11.30 27.62
CA VAL A 687 -30.61 -11.11 26.53
C VAL A 687 -31.68 -12.20 26.52
N LEU A 688 -31.29 -13.47 26.64
CA LEU A 688 -32.18 -14.60 26.36
C LEU A 688 -32.96 -15.07 27.58
N THR A 689 -32.41 -14.91 28.78
CA THR A 689 -32.97 -15.50 30.02
C THR A 689 -34.41 -15.10 30.26
N ARG A 690 -34.79 -13.84 30.02
CA ARG A 690 -36.17 -13.37 30.25
C ARG A 690 -37.17 -14.09 29.33
N GLN A 691 -36.81 -14.28 28.07
CA GLN A 691 -37.68 -14.93 27.09
C GLN A 691 -37.70 -16.46 27.30
N ILE A 692 -36.56 -17.10 27.53
CA ILE A 692 -36.49 -18.54 27.80
C ILE A 692 -37.28 -18.89 29.08
N ALA A 693 -37.16 -18.10 30.13
CA ALA A 693 -37.94 -18.31 31.36
C ALA A 693 -39.45 -18.19 31.10
N GLN A 694 -39.89 -17.21 30.31
CA GLN A 694 -41.31 -17.03 29.94
C GLN A 694 -41.86 -18.22 29.12
N THR A 695 -41.08 -18.76 28.18
CA THR A 695 -41.44 -19.95 27.40
C THR A 695 -41.50 -21.21 28.27
N ALA A 696 -40.51 -21.41 29.15
CA ALA A 696 -40.46 -22.55 30.08
C ALA A 696 -41.62 -22.54 31.09
N THR A 697 -42.07 -21.36 31.54
CA THR A 697 -43.19 -21.24 32.51
C THR A 697 -44.55 -21.54 31.86
N LYS A 698 -44.70 -21.31 30.54
CA LYS A 698 -45.89 -21.68 29.76
C LYS A 698 -45.92 -23.18 29.43
N ALA A 699 -44.77 -23.81 29.15
CA ALA A 699 -44.68 -25.25 28.91
C ALA A 699 -44.95 -26.10 30.17
N ALA A 700 -44.71 -25.56 31.37
CA ALA A 700 -44.92 -26.24 32.65
C ALA A 700 -46.35 -26.15 33.23
N GLY A 701 -47.36 -25.76 32.43
CA GLY A 701 -48.78 -25.99 32.76
C GLY A 701 -49.44 -25.01 33.75
N LYS A 702 -49.19 -23.70 33.64
CA LYS A 702 -50.10 -22.68 34.23
C LYS A 702 -50.95 -22.04 33.13
N PRO A 703 -52.28 -21.88 33.32
CA PRO A 703 -53.14 -21.33 32.29
C PRO A 703 -52.82 -19.84 32.08
N ALA A 704 -52.58 -19.46 30.83
CA ALA A 704 -52.57 -18.07 30.41
C ALA A 704 -54.03 -17.53 30.43
N PRO A 705 -54.26 -16.23 30.68
CA PRO A 705 -55.57 -15.64 30.50
C PRO A 705 -56.01 -15.80 29.03
N GLU A 706 -57.26 -16.19 28.82
CA GLU A 706 -57.88 -16.32 27.50
C GLU A 706 -57.76 -14.98 26.74
N GLY A 707 -57.04 -14.96 25.62
CA GLY A 707 -56.95 -13.77 24.77
C GLY A 707 -55.77 -13.62 23.82
N ASP A 708 -54.75 -14.49 23.82
CA ASP A 708 -53.64 -14.42 22.85
C ASP A 708 -53.38 -15.80 22.23
N ASP A 709 -54.05 -16.07 21.11
CA ASP A 709 -53.68 -17.15 20.20
C ASP A 709 -52.40 -16.79 19.44
N VAL A 710 -51.53 -17.80 19.26
CA VAL A 710 -50.24 -17.85 18.54
C VAL A 710 -49.00 -17.44 19.35
N VAL A 711 -48.46 -18.37 20.15
CA VAL A 711 -47.05 -18.32 20.61
C VAL A 711 -46.20 -19.10 19.60
N ILE A 712 -45.68 -18.41 18.59
CA ILE A 712 -44.58 -18.95 17.77
C ILE A 712 -43.29 -18.79 18.56
N ASP A 713 -42.47 -19.83 18.48
CA ASP A 713 -41.08 -19.95 18.88
C ASP A 713 -40.23 -18.85 18.20
N ARG A 714 -40.41 -17.60 18.64
CA ARG A 714 -40.05 -16.39 17.88
C ARG A 714 -38.54 -16.18 17.85
N CYS A 715 -37.99 -15.93 16.66
CA CYS A 715 -36.59 -15.58 16.49
C CYS A 715 -36.22 -14.33 17.31
N ILE A 716 -35.08 -14.40 18.00
CA ILE A 716 -34.50 -13.30 18.73
C ILE A 716 -33.19 -12.92 18.06
N VAL A 717 -33.15 -11.73 17.48
CA VAL A 717 -31.90 -11.12 17.03
C VAL A 717 -31.57 -9.95 17.95
N ARG A 718 -30.34 -9.92 18.47
CA ARG A 718 -29.79 -8.76 19.18
C ARG A 718 -28.45 -8.35 18.61
N ALA A 719 -28.20 -7.06 18.54
CA ALA A 719 -26.91 -6.54 18.09
C ALA A 719 -26.34 -5.56 19.11
N ARG A 720 -25.02 -5.58 19.29
CA ARG A 720 -24.28 -4.59 20.07
C ARG A 720 -23.08 -4.09 19.28
N LEU A 721 -22.56 -2.93 19.65
CA LEU A 721 -21.22 -2.52 19.23
C LEU A 721 -20.23 -3.61 19.64
N SER A 722 -19.34 -3.96 18.72
CA SER A 722 -18.32 -4.97 19.02
C SER A 722 -17.48 -4.52 20.22
N PRO A 723 -17.27 -5.38 21.23
CA PRO A 723 -16.34 -5.11 22.32
C PRO A 723 -14.91 -4.83 21.83
N GLU A 724 -14.58 -5.31 20.62
CA GLU A 724 -13.27 -5.15 19.99
C GLU A 724 -13.06 -3.76 19.35
N GLY A 725 -14.07 -2.89 19.39
CA GLY A 725 -13.97 -1.48 18.98
C GLY A 725 -14.31 -1.17 17.52
N GLU A 726 -14.55 -2.18 16.67
CA GLU A 726 -14.97 -1.99 15.28
C GLU A 726 -16.09 -2.98 14.89
N GLY A 727 -17.16 -2.47 14.27
CA GLY A 727 -18.27 -3.28 13.78
C GLY A 727 -19.34 -3.61 14.82
N LEU A 728 -20.20 -4.57 14.47
CA LEU A 728 -21.30 -5.07 15.31
C LEU A 728 -21.08 -6.54 15.64
N GLN A 729 -21.45 -6.89 16.87
CA GLN A 729 -21.63 -8.28 17.27
C GLN A 729 -23.13 -8.59 17.29
N VAL A 730 -23.55 -9.62 16.56
CA VAL A 730 -24.95 -10.00 16.37
C VAL A 730 -25.18 -11.39 16.95
N LEU A 731 -26.17 -11.52 17.81
CA LEU A 731 -26.66 -12.75 18.41
C LEU A 731 -27.98 -13.12 17.73
N VAL A 732 -28.09 -14.38 17.30
CA VAL A 732 -29.31 -14.97 16.75
C VAL A 732 -29.68 -16.18 17.62
N TYR A 733 -30.89 -16.17 18.17
CA TYR A 733 -31.49 -17.31 18.86
C TYR A 733 -32.82 -17.66 18.22
N ALA A 734 -32.91 -18.83 17.59
CA ALA A 734 -34.09 -19.28 16.86
C ALA A 734 -34.21 -20.80 16.92
N PRO A 735 -35.39 -21.39 16.65
CA PRO A 735 -35.49 -22.82 16.41
C PRO A 735 -34.52 -23.24 15.31
N ASP A 736 -33.77 -24.33 15.53
CA ASP A 736 -32.84 -24.79 14.51
C ASP A 736 -33.63 -25.26 13.28
N GLN A 737 -33.22 -24.79 12.10
CA GLN A 737 -33.94 -25.01 10.85
C GLN A 737 -32.96 -25.14 9.69
N ASN A 738 -33.38 -25.87 8.65
CA ASN A 738 -32.58 -26.00 7.44
C ASN A 738 -32.25 -24.61 6.86
N ASP A 739 -31.05 -24.49 6.31
CA ASP A 739 -30.53 -23.29 5.67
C ASP A 739 -30.39 -22.05 6.59
N LEU A 740 -30.56 -22.15 7.91
CA LEU A 740 -30.52 -20.98 8.81
C LEU A 740 -29.23 -20.16 8.65
N PHE A 741 -28.08 -20.82 8.69
CA PHE A 741 -26.78 -20.15 8.49
C PHE A 741 -26.69 -19.46 7.12
N ALA A 742 -27.15 -20.11 6.06
CA ALA A 742 -27.15 -19.54 4.72
C ALA A 742 -28.10 -18.34 4.61
N ARG A 743 -29.26 -18.40 5.25
CA ARG A 743 -30.24 -17.30 5.32
C ARG A 743 -29.66 -16.07 6.01
N ILE A 744 -28.97 -16.27 7.14
CA ILE A 744 -28.28 -15.18 7.86
C ILE A 744 -27.18 -14.58 6.98
N CYS A 745 -26.38 -15.41 6.30
CA CYS A 745 -25.36 -14.94 5.36
C CYS A 745 -25.97 -14.13 4.19
N GLY A 746 -27.12 -14.56 3.66
CA GLY A 746 -27.84 -13.86 2.59
C GLY A 746 -28.39 -12.49 3.02
N TYR A 747 -28.86 -12.37 4.26
CA TYR A 747 -29.25 -11.07 4.83
C TYR A 747 -28.05 -10.11 4.92
N PHE A 748 -26.92 -10.56 5.45
CA PHE A 748 -25.73 -9.71 5.57
C PHE A 748 -25.17 -9.31 4.20
N ASP A 749 -25.17 -10.23 3.22
CA ASP A 749 -24.77 -9.92 1.84
C ASP A 749 -25.66 -8.84 1.21
N SER A 750 -26.98 -9.02 1.25
CA SER A 750 -27.95 -8.06 0.69
C SER A 750 -27.95 -6.69 1.39
N SER A 751 -27.58 -6.67 2.67
CA SER A 751 -27.48 -5.45 3.49
C SER A 751 -26.08 -4.83 3.46
N ASN A 752 -25.17 -5.34 2.62
CA ASN A 752 -23.79 -4.85 2.42
C ASN A 752 -22.92 -4.89 3.71
N PHE A 753 -23.14 -5.89 4.56
CA PHE A 753 -22.26 -6.22 5.68
C PHE A 753 -21.24 -7.29 5.26
N SER A 754 -20.01 -7.16 5.77
CA SER A 754 -19.00 -8.20 5.69
C SER A 754 -18.93 -8.95 7.01
N ILE A 755 -19.01 -10.28 6.96
CA ILE A 755 -18.85 -11.15 8.13
C ILE A 755 -17.35 -11.40 8.34
N LEU A 756 -16.86 -11.22 9.57
CA LEU A 756 -15.47 -11.48 9.96
C LEU A 756 -15.32 -12.81 10.71
N ASP A 757 -16.31 -13.16 11.52
CA ASP A 757 -16.34 -14.38 12.33
C ASP A 757 -17.79 -14.81 12.50
N ALA A 758 -18.04 -16.11 12.48
CA ALA A 758 -19.33 -16.69 12.83
C ALA A 758 -19.14 -17.96 13.67
N ARG A 759 -19.78 -17.98 14.84
CA ARG A 759 -19.83 -19.13 15.75
C ARG A 759 -21.25 -19.64 15.74
N VAL A 760 -21.42 -20.89 15.31
CA VAL A 760 -22.72 -21.53 15.16
C VAL A 760 -22.83 -22.60 16.23
N HIS A 761 -23.92 -22.58 16.98
CA HIS A 761 -24.11 -23.51 18.08
C HIS A 761 -25.58 -23.92 18.17
N THR A 762 -25.85 -25.22 18.11
CA THR A 762 -27.18 -25.76 18.40
C THR A 762 -27.23 -26.21 19.86
N THR A 763 -28.18 -25.67 20.63
CA THR A 763 -28.42 -26.05 22.02
C THR A 763 -28.94 -27.49 22.12
N LEU A 764 -28.85 -28.09 23.32
CA LEU A 764 -29.41 -29.41 23.62
C LEU A 764 -30.93 -29.48 23.44
N THR A 765 -31.61 -28.33 23.38
CA THR A 765 -33.05 -28.20 23.15
C THR A 765 -33.39 -27.89 21.69
N GLY A 766 -32.44 -28.05 20.75
CA GLY A 766 -32.68 -27.91 19.32
C GLY A 766 -32.89 -26.47 18.85
N HIS A 767 -32.32 -25.49 19.54
CA HIS A 767 -32.32 -24.09 19.09
C HIS A 767 -30.94 -23.69 18.59
N ALA A 768 -30.88 -22.92 17.51
CA ALA A 768 -29.66 -22.26 17.08
C ALA A 768 -29.35 -21.06 18.00
N LEU A 769 -28.08 -20.91 18.37
CA LEU A 769 -27.52 -19.84 19.18
C LEU A 769 -26.24 -19.34 18.49
N ASP A 770 -26.44 -18.54 17.45
CA ASP A 770 -25.37 -18.15 16.55
C ASP A 770 -24.88 -16.73 16.87
N THR A 771 -23.57 -16.54 16.82
CA THR A 771 -22.92 -15.26 17.05
C THR A 771 -22.09 -14.86 15.85
N PHE A 772 -22.34 -13.67 15.31
CA PHE A 772 -21.64 -13.11 14.16
C PHE A 772 -20.92 -11.83 14.54
N GLN A 773 -19.71 -11.67 14.03
CA GLN A 773 -18.97 -10.41 14.04
C GLN A 773 -19.02 -9.82 12.64
N VAL A 774 -19.65 -8.66 12.47
CA VAL A 774 -19.89 -8.03 11.16
C VAL A 774 -19.40 -6.59 11.11
N VAL A 775 -18.94 -6.15 9.95
CA VAL A 775 -18.53 -4.77 9.68
C VAL A 775 -19.28 -4.22 8.47
N ALA A 776 -19.66 -2.94 8.55
CA ALA A 776 -20.28 -2.21 7.45
C ALA A 776 -19.23 -1.25 6.84
N PRO A 777 -18.68 -1.53 5.64
CA PRO A 777 -17.58 -0.74 5.07
C PRO A 777 -17.93 0.73 4.80
N THR A 778 -19.21 1.05 4.63
CA THR A 778 -19.70 2.37 4.19
C THR A 778 -20.47 3.15 5.26
N LEU A 779 -20.79 2.56 6.41
CA LEU A 779 -21.75 3.11 7.40
C LEU A 779 -21.17 3.17 8.82
N SER A 780 -19.84 3.33 8.97
CA SER A 780 -19.12 3.25 10.24
C SER A 780 -19.46 4.32 11.29
N GLU A 781 -20.30 5.32 10.98
CA GLU A 781 -20.66 6.40 11.93
C GLU A 781 -22.09 6.30 12.50
N HIS A 782 -22.95 5.42 11.98
CA HIS A 782 -24.39 5.33 12.34
C HIS A 782 -24.77 4.01 13.03
N TYR A 783 -23.95 3.53 13.97
CA TYR A 783 -24.12 2.22 14.58
C TYR A 783 -25.49 1.98 15.26
N ARG A 784 -26.12 3.01 15.83
CA ARG A 784 -27.45 2.86 16.46
C ARG A 784 -28.53 2.47 15.46
N GLU A 785 -28.52 3.07 14.28
CA GLU A 785 -29.47 2.78 13.21
C GLU A 785 -29.21 1.38 12.63
N LEU A 786 -27.93 1.04 12.44
CA LEU A 786 -27.54 -0.30 11.98
C LEU A 786 -27.97 -1.39 12.96
N ILE A 787 -27.82 -1.17 14.27
CA ILE A 787 -28.27 -2.12 15.30
C ILE A 787 -29.77 -2.36 15.17
N ALA A 788 -30.58 -1.30 15.18
CA ALA A 788 -32.03 -1.42 15.09
C ALA A 788 -32.47 -2.09 13.77
N MET A 789 -31.79 -1.78 12.66
CA MET A 789 -32.04 -2.40 11.36
C MET A 789 -31.74 -3.90 11.37
N VAL A 790 -30.59 -4.31 11.92
CA VAL A 790 -30.21 -5.73 12.02
C VAL A 790 -31.16 -6.48 12.94
N GLU A 791 -31.48 -5.94 14.12
CA GLU A 791 -32.37 -6.60 15.08
C GLU A 791 -33.77 -6.86 14.51
N ASN A 792 -34.31 -5.94 13.72
CA ASN A 792 -35.65 -6.09 13.15
C ASN A 792 -35.64 -6.89 11.85
N ASN A 793 -34.80 -6.51 10.88
CA ASN A 793 -34.89 -7.06 9.53
C ASN A 793 -34.32 -8.48 9.47
N LEU A 794 -33.28 -8.81 10.23
CA LEU A 794 -32.76 -10.18 10.28
C LEU A 794 -33.75 -11.11 10.97
N ALA A 795 -34.38 -10.67 12.06
CA ALA A 795 -35.41 -11.45 12.74
C ALA A 795 -36.59 -11.74 11.79
N GLN A 796 -37.08 -10.72 11.09
CA GLN A 796 -38.12 -10.88 10.07
C GLN A 796 -37.69 -11.85 8.95
N THR A 797 -36.47 -11.71 8.44
CA THR A 797 -35.94 -12.59 7.38
C THR A 797 -35.89 -14.06 7.81
N ILE A 798 -35.57 -14.32 9.08
CA ILE A 798 -35.52 -15.66 9.67
C ILE A 798 -36.94 -16.21 9.85
N ASP A 799 -37.86 -15.42 10.42
CA ASP A 799 -39.25 -15.83 10.71
C ASP A 799 -40.08 -16.07 9.43
N GLU A 800 -39.84 -15.30 8.35
CA GLU A 800 -40.58 -15.43 7.08
C GLU A 800 -40.30 -16.75 6.35
N CYS A 801 -39.19 -17.43 6.64
CA CYS A 801 -38.80 -18.71 6.03
C CYS A 801 -38.88 -18.75 4.49
N GLY A 802 -38.72 -17.61 3.81
CA GLY A 802 -38.81 -17.50 2.36
C GLY A 802 -37.71 -18.29 1.61
N PRO A 803 -37.83 -18.47 0.28
CA PRO A 803 -36.77 -19.10 -0.51
C PRO A 803 -35.47 -18.28 -0.43
N LEU A 804 -34.33 -18.97 -0.38
CA LEU A 804 -33.00 -18.35 -0.40
C LEU A 804 -32.82 -17.54 -1.70
N PRO A 805 -32.63 -16.20 -1.64
CA PRO A 805 -32.42 -15.39 -2.83
C PRO A 805 -31.16 -15.79 -3.61
N ALA A 806 -31.07 -15.38 -4.87
CA ALA A 806 -29.84 -15.55 -5.61
C ALA A 806 -28.73 -14.65 -5.02
N PRO A 807 -27.48 -15.15 -4.86
CA PRO A 807 -26.37 -14.32 -4.40
C PRO A 807 -26.16 -13.12 -5.32
N MET A 808 -25.83 -11.96 -4.73
CA MET A 808 -25.53 -10.79 -5.54
C MET A 808 -24.27 -11.05 -6.38
N LYS A 809 -24.40 -11.09 -7.71
CA LYS A 809 -23.23 -11.15 -8.61
C LYS A 809 -22.58 -9.76 -8.70
N GLY A 810 -21.73 -9.44 -7.74
CA GLY A 810 -20.93 -8.22 -7.75
C GLY A 810 -19.90 -8.21 -8.90
N ARG A 811 -19.60 -7.01 -9.43
CA ARG A 811 -18.55 -6.88 -10.46
C ARG A 811 -17.17 -7.09 -9.82
N LEU A 812 -16.40 -8.05 -10.32
CA LEU A 812 -15.00 -8.25 -9.90
C LEU A 812 -14.22 -6.94 -10.05
N SER A 813 -13.46 -6.58 -9.01
CA SER A 813 -12.63 -5.38 -9.01
C SER A 813 -11.56 -5.48 -10.10
N ARG A 814 -11.07 -4.32 -10.60
CA ARG A 814 -9.99 -4.31 -11.60
C ARG A 814 -8.73 -5.04 -11.07
N ARG A 815 -8.47 -4.93 -9.77
CA ARG A 815 -7.35 -5.59 -9.10
C ARG A 815 -7.48 -7.11 -9.14
N VAL A 816 -8.66 -7.65 -8.79
CA VAL A 816 -8.92 -9.10 -8.88
C VAL A 816 -8.73 -9.62 -10.30
N LYS A 817 -9.14 -8.87 -11.34
CA LYS A 817 -8.90 -9.27 -12.73
C LYS A 817 -7.42 -9.38 -13.10
N SER A 818 -6.57 -8.54 -12.53
CA SER A 818 -5.11 -8.59 -12.72
C SER A 818 -4.43 -9.69 -11.89
N PHE A 819 -5.10 -10.14 -10.83
CA PHE A 819 -4.66 -11.19 -9.91
C PHE A 819 -5.70 -12.30 -9.81
N PRO A 820 -5.91 -13.09 -10.87
CA PRO A 820 -6.83 -14.21 -10.79
C PRO A 820 -6.32 -15.20 -9.75
N VAL A 821 -7.02 -15.30 -8.62
CA VAL A 821 -6.77 -16.34 -7.62
C VAL A 821 -7.45 -17.59 -8.14
N THR A 822 -6.66 -18.61 -8.49
CA THR A 822 -7.22 -19.94 -8.77
C THR A 822 -7.94 -20.43 -7.52
N PRO A 823 -9.26 -20.69 -7.58
CA PRO A 823 -9.99 -21.22 -6.45
C PRO A 823 -9.37 -22.52 -5.95
N ARG A 824 -9.30 -22.67 -4.64
CA ARG A 824 -8.85 -23.89 -3.98
C ARG A 824 -9.80 -24.23 -2.86
N VAL A 825 -10.15 -25.50 -2.79
CA VAL A 825 -10.90 -26.11 -1.71
C VAL A 825 -10.03 -27.24 -1.18
N ASP A 826 -9.82 -27.28 0.13
CA ASP A 826 -9.09 -28.36 0.82
C ASP A 826 -9.94 -28.80 2.00
N LEU A 827 -10.26 -30.10 2.06
CA LEU A 827 -11.13 -30.68 3.06
C LEU A 827 -10.33 -31.71 3.87
N ARG A 828 -10.15 -31.48 5.18
CA ARG A 828 -9.36 -32.37 6.05
C ARG A 828 -10.16 -32.86 7.25
N PRO A 829 -10.12 -34.15 7.59
CA PRO A 829 -10.78 -34.65 8.79
C PRO A 829 -9.99 -34.27 10.05
N ASP A 830 -10.70 -34.13 11.17
CA ASP A 830 -10.10 -34.13 12.50
C ASP A 830 -9.57 -35.54 12.87
N GLU A 831 -8.82 -35.66 13.98
CA GLU A 831 -8.20 -36.94 14.38
C GLU A 831 -9.19 -38.10 14.54
N LYS A 832 -10.47 -37.79 14.82
CA LYS A 832 -11.55 -38.77 15.01
C LYS A 832 -12.45 -38.91 13.78
N ALA A 833 -12.16 -38.20 12.69
CA ALA A 833 -12.99 -38.05 11.49
C ALA A 833 -14.46 -37.71 11.77
N GLN A 834 -14.76 -37.02 12.87
CA GLN A 834 -16.12 -36.59 13.24
C GLN A 834 -16.42 -35.18 12.77
N ARG A 835 -15.39 -34.34 12.65
CA ARG A 835 -15.46 -32.96 12.14
C ARG A 835 -14.45 -32.80 11.03
N TRP A 836 -14.73 -31.87 10.13
CA TRP A 836 -13.87 -31.61 8.98
C TRP A 836 -13.54 -30.13 8.91
N LEU A 837 -12.27 -29.83 8.65
CA LEU A 837 -11.78 -28.50 8.36
C LEU A 837 -11.84 -28.27 6.86
N LEU A 838 -12.76 -27.41 6.43
CA LEU A 838 -12.89 -26.95 5.05
C LEU A 838 -12.15 -25.62 4.91
N SER A 839 -11.07 -25.61 4.13
CA SER A 839 -10.32 -24.40 3.78
C SER A 839 -10.65 -23.98 2.35
N VAL A 840 -11.07 -22.72 2.19
CA VAL A 840 -11.46 -22.14 0.90
C VAL A 840 -10.56 -20.95 0.60
N SER A 841 -9.97 -20.91 -0.59
CA SER A 841 -9.18 -19.77 -1.07
C SER A 841 -9.65 -19.34 -2.45
N ALA A 842 -10.15 -18.12 -2.58
CA ALA A 842 -10.64 -17.57 -3.85
C ALA A 842 -10.47 -16.04 -3.91
N SER A 843 -10.86 -15.45 -5.04
CA SER A 843 -10.91 -13.98 -5.17
C SER A 843 -12.14 -13.44 -4.44
N ASP A 844 -11.98 -12.34 -3.72
CA ASP A 844 -13.09 -11.71 -3.00
C ASP A 844 -14.14 -11.14 -3.97
N ARG A 845 -15.40 -11.37 -3.65
CA ARG A 845 -16.57 -10.84 -4.38
C ARG A 845 -17.79 -10.83 -3.49
N ALA A 846 -18.70 -9.89 -3.76
CA ALA A 846 -20.02 -9.89 -3.14
C ALA A 846 -20.71 -11.25 -3.35
N GLY A 847 -21.40 -11.72 -2.31
CA GLY A 847 -22.11 -12.99 -2.29
C GLY A 847 -21.23 -14.24 -2.20
N LEU A 848 -19.90 -14.14 -2.02
CA LEU A 848 -19.03 -15.32 -1.98
C LEU A 848 -19.37 -16.26 -0.83
N LEU A 849 -19.34 -15.75 0.41
CA LEU A 849 -19.66 -16.53 1.61
C LEU A 849 -21.09 -17.07 1.56
N TYR A 850 -22.03 -16.27 1.07
CA TYR A 850 -23.40 -16.73 0.88
C TYR A 850 -23.47 -17.88 -0.15
N GLY A 851 -22.75 -17.78 -1.27
CA GLY A 851 -22.62 -18.86 -2.24
C GLY A 851 -22.09 -20.15 -1.62
N ILE A 852 -21.01 -20.08 -0.84
CA ILE A 852 -20.44 -21.23 -0.11
C ILE A 852 -21.49 -21.83 0.84
N SER A 853 -22.15 -20.99 1.64
CA SER A 853 -23.16 -21.44 2.60
C SER A 853 -24.35 -22.16 1.94
N ARG A 854 -24.76 -21.74 0.73
CA ARG A 854 -25.82 -22.41 -0.04
C ARG A 854 -25.41 -23.80 -0.54
N VAL A 855 -24.14 -23.97 -0.92
CA VAL A 855 -23.62 -25.30 -1.31
C VAL A 855 -23.62 -26.21 -0.08
N LEU A 856 -23.06 -25.75 1.05
CA LEU A 856 -23.04 -26.54 2.29
C LEU A 856 -24.44 -26.94 2.74
N ALA A 857 -25.40 -26.02 2.68
CA ALA A 857 -26.77 -26.27 3.08
C ALA A 857 -27.47 -27.30 2.17
N ARG A 858 -27.20 -27.30 0.85
CA ARG A 858 -27.75 -28.29 -0.11
C ARG A 858 -27.32 -29.72 0.20
N TYR A 859 -26.14 -29.92 0.78
CA TYR A 859 -25.63 -31.24 1.17
C TYR A 859 -25.91 -31.58 2.64
N ASP A 860 -26.80 -30.83 3.32
CA ASP A 860 -27.12 -31.00 4.75
C ASP A 860 -25.87 -30.97 5.65
N ILE A 861 -24.89 -30.13 5.30
CA ILE A 861 -23.66 -29.95 6.07
C ILE A 861 -23.86 -28.83 7.08
N ASN A 862 -23.68 -29.15 8.36
CA ASN A 862 -23.75 -28.17 9.43
C ASN A 862 -22.40 -27.48 9.62
N VAL A 863 -22.42 -26.15 9.72
CA VAL A 863 -21.26 -25.31 10.01
C VAL A 863 -21.21 -25.10 11.52
N GLN A 864 -20.09 -25.42 12.16
CA GLN A 864 -19.88 -25.18 13.60
C GLN A 864 -19.13 -23.88 13.87
N LEU A 865 -18.19 -23.54 12.99
CA LEU A 865 -17.36 -22.35 13.06
C LEU A 865 -17.04 -21.90 11.65
N ALA A 866 -17.12 -20.61 11.38
CA ALA A 866 -16.64 -20.00 10.14
C ALA A 866 -15.76 -18.80 10.48
N LYS A 867 -14.46 -18.93 10.18
CA LYS A 867 -13.51 -17.83 10.24
C LYS A 867 -13.35 -17.24 8.85
N ILE A 868 -13.76 -16.00 8.69
CA ILE A 868 -13.76 -15.31 7.40
C ILE A 868 -12.57 -14.37 7.36
N THR A 869 -11.58 -14.74 6.55
CA THR A 869 -10.33 -13.97 6.47
C THR A 869 -10.15 -13.42 5.08
N THR A 870 -10.53 -12.16 4.91
CA THR A 870 -10.16 -11.39 3.71
C THR A 870 -8.82 -10.71 3.94
N LEU A 871 -7.85 -11.06 3.11
CA LEU A 871 -6.60 -10.34 2.97
C LEU A 871 -6.71 -9.58 1.64
N GLY A 872 -6.64 -8.25 1.63
CA GLY A 872 -6.79 -7.46 0.41
C GLY A 872 -8.07 -7.78 -0.37
N GLU A 873 -7.92 -8.39 -1.56
CA GLU A 873 -9.04 -8.85 -2.42
C GLU A 873 -9.03 -10.38 -2.59
N ARG A 874 -8.41 -11.10 -1.66
CA ARG A 874 -8.34 -12.56 -1.61
C ARG A 874 -8.97 -13.05 -0.31
N VAL A 875 -9.84 -14.03 -0.45
CA VAL A 875 -10.51 -14.68 0.67
C VAL A 875 -9.77 -15.97 1.00
N GLU A 876 -9.48 -16.18 2.27
CA GLU A 876 -8.95 -17.42 2.84
C GLU A 876 -9.83 -17.84 4.01
N ASP A 877 -11.01 -18.38 3.68
CA ASP A 877 -12.01 -18.76 4.67
C ASP A 877 -11.74 -20.17 5.20
N THR A 878 -12.02 -20.37 6.48
CA THR A 878 -11.88 -21.66 7.14
C THR A 878 -13.18 -21.99 7.87
N PHE A 879 -13.75 -23.15 7.57
CA PHE A 879 -14.99 -23.64 8.16
C PHE A 879 -14.73 -24.95 8.89
N LEU A 880 -15.20 -25.08 10.13
CA LEU A 880 -15.32 -26.35 10.81
C LEU A 880 -16.72 -26.89 10.56
N ILE A 881 -16.83 -28.00 9.83
CA ILE A 881 -18.09 -28.55 9.35
C ILE A 881 -18.31 -30.00 9.80
N CYS A 882 -19.56 -30.42 9.92
CA CYS A 882 -19.93 -31.81 10.19
C CYS A 882 -21.18 -32.22 9.40
N GLY A 883 -21.26 -33.49 9.00
CA GLY A 883 -22.40 -34.02 8.26
C GLY A 883 -22.16 -35.45 7.80
N ALA A 884 -23.25 -36.22 7.65
CA ALA A 884 -23.16 -37.62 7.23
C ALA A 884 -22.56 -37.77 5.81
N GLN A 885 -22.82 -36.81 4.92
CA GLN A 885 -22.31 -36.81 3.55
C GLN A 885 -20.77 -36.71 3.48
N LEU A 886 -20.14 -36.11 4.49
CA LEU A 886 -18.67 -35.97 4.57
C LEU A 886 -17.97 -37.29 4.85
N GLN A 887 -18.68 -38.37 5.21
CA GLN A 887 -18.09 -39.70 5.40
C GLN A 887 -17.96 -40.48 4.08
N MET A 888 -18.57 -39.99 2.99
CA MET A 888 -18.60 -40.68 1.70
C MET A 888 -17.66 -39.99 0.71
N ASN A 889 -16.56 -40.64 0.32
CA ASN A 889 -15.57 -40.07 -0.61
C ASN A 889 -16.18 -39.53 -1.93
N LYS A 890 -17.19 -40.22 -2.47
CA LYS A 890 -17.88 -39.76 -3.69
C LYS A 890 -18.58 -38.41 -3.47
N ARG A 891 -19.24 -38.23 -2.32
CA ARG A 891 -19.94 -37.00 -1.97
C ARG A 891 -18.97 -35.87 -1.63
N GLN A 892 -17.83 -36.17 -0.98
CA GLN A 892 -16.76 -35.20 -0.76
C GLN A 892 -16.31 -34.55 -2.08
N ILE A 893 -16.05 -35.37 -3.12
CA ILE A 893 -15.64 -34.88 -4.44
C ILE A 893 -16.74 -34.02 -5.08
N GLU A 894 -18.00 -34.43 -4.99
CA GLU A 894 -19.14 -33.65 -5.51
C GLU A 894 -19.24 -32.27 -4.82
N ILE A 895 -19.10 -32.23 -3.49
CA ILE A 895 -19.09 -31.00 -2.69
C ILE A 895 -17.92 -30.10 -3.09
N GLU A 896 -16.70 -30.64 -3.16
CA GLU A 896 -15.51 -29.88 -3.57
C GLU A 896 -15.65 -29.31 -4.98
N THR A 897 -16.22 -30.08 -5.91
CA THR A 897 -16.46 -29.65 -7.30
C THR A 897 -17.46 -28.50 -7.35
N GLU A 898 -18.59 -28.62 -6.66
CA GLU A 898 -19.62 -27.58 -6.65
C GLU A 898 -19.17 -26.31 -5.91
N LEU A 899 -18.37 -26.46 -4.85
CA LEU A 899 -17.70 -25.34 -4.21
C LEU A 899 -16.75 -24.66 -5.20
N LEU A 900 -15.90 -25.40 -5.92
CA LEU A 900 -15.00 -24.82 -6.92
C LEU A 900 -15.77 -24.06 -8.02
N GLU A 901 -16.84 -24.63 -8.58
CA GLU A 901 -17.71 -23.96 -9.55
C GLU A 901 -18.29 -22.64 -8.99
N THR A 902 -18.75 -22.68 -7.73
CA THR A 902 -19.26 -21.49 -7.04
C THR A 902 -18.17 -20.43 -6.86
N LEU A 903 -16.93 -20.82 -6.60
CA LEU A 903 -15.81 -19.88 -6.44
C LEU A 903 -15.36 -19.27 -7.78
N GLU A 904 -15.52 -19.99 -8.89
CA GLU A 904 -15.19 -19.52 -10.24
C GLU A 904 -16.21 -18.49 -10.79
N GLY A 905 -17.49 -18.60 -10.39
CA GLY A 905 -18.51 -17.54 -10.49
C GLY A 905 -19.58 -17.68 -11.57
#